data_AF-A0A5C8ZB80-F1
#
_entry.id   AF-A0A5C8ZB80-F1
#
_cell.length_a   1.000
_cell.length_b   1.000
_cell.length_c   1.000
_cell.angle_alpha   90.00
_cell.angle_beta   90.00
_cell.angle_gamma   90.00
#
_symmetry.space_group_name_H-M   'P 1'
#
loop_
_entity.id
_entity.type
_entity.pdbx_description
1 polymer ?
#
loop_
_entity_poly.entity_id
_entity_poly.type
_entity_poly.pdbx_seq_one_letter_code
_entity_poly.pdbx_strand_id
1 'polypeptide(L)'
;MASFPSFEKIILSVHSALGLQYSPKKKKSLLARTGVFMEHQQKVADLIQEIFEELAIEETEAIDIMQNLMSSGSVIDNIRLKTWTYGITDAQVVYHIASCLIMPQLGRHLAFWQSDSPIDKGMPGGYFWFLPFSEQLGESHELKMPVQMVVDWFLDLMGVSLDKTAQQMGLTKRGKDEESLVKTLRNWKDGKTTPFRSKIDEYFTDLELTFNGTFSVDTSLPAVAQFEVARGFISKKGLTPGLLKHEVPLDRDVIDNLLNASPSDLNEDLMLHFVALMINRYSQPSISTVVKRLKVARACEAGYKNLCKLISGNSYTFKSADPAKNKTLQLIKILELSFNLTIQSLKRTTEPEKETRIFANSVPFFLKDDVFSGVQSEVISDIEGHLAEHLNITFRSLIGTNDINDVFPISPQDQMYYLKRKVSLKKRDISITSQAEKISVSSPNVIRGKDLKKVNDFDVLYRTAFLRDSYRNRMALVRRMKEVKTTSLNKLEIFILELSAILNNDGFSFYQKDTEARVSELLQHFEKHPERHVFEPFYLDFSAKHKLYRNDFDGARKLFRKALEVSENYCFGEHQGGIARDLLSLELAVPMKTFNLNSLESIFSRFIGGLVFEDSNDLSPVIENYVPGLFEYFGKTLYTPYIGYPKAEIISELPKEVIRFVMEPSKQLAREEICEWINKHFSDLAVKSVSGGRNESILVLLIKIASDLPRMKEIASLVGFSFDVVEKNYHLLMELLIELIPSLSNKADFKRQTPLMLAANNGFDQIVAKLILAGAELDYQDFKGRTALHSSVASRSQTCFEQLTKHQQFPRVIKLLSSNEANVLHTAVRAGNYPAVEYLANNYPELVSAKDDRGGTPIDWAIFYSSTHKEHRKAMAKNGRQIGDYKEFQEITWLLTDRFPELVKEATPD
;
A
#
# COMPACT_ATOMS: atom_id res chain seq x y z
N MET A 1 -21.22 -6.64 0.63
CA MET A 1 -20.98 -5.93 1.90
C MET A 1 -19.99 -4.84 1.57
N ALA A 2 -20.24 -3.61 2.00
CA ALA A 2 -19.51 -2.48 1.44
C ALA A 2 -18.08 -2.40 1.94
N SER A 3 -17.13 -2.60 1.03
CA SER A 3 -15.71 -2.54 1.38
C SER A 3 -15.17 -1.15 1.08
N PHE A 4 -14.42 -0.57 2.01
CA PHE A 4 -13.59 0.59 1.72
C PHE A 4 -12.57 0.19 0.63
N PRO A 5 -12.48 0.91 -0.50
CA PRO A 5 -11.62 0.52 -1.60
C PRO A 5 -10.14 0.58 -1.19
N SER A 6 -9.39 -0.50 -1.41
CA SER A 6 -7.93 -0.48 -1.23
C SER A 6 -7.26 0.25 -2.39
N PHE A 7 -6.05 0.76 -2.16
CA PHE A 7 -5.26 1.38 -3.22
C PHE A 7 -5.08 0.45 -4.43
N GLU A 8 -4.81 -0.84 -4.21
CA GLU A 8 -4.67 -1.82 -5.28
C GLU A 8 -5.95 -1.99 -6.09
N LYS A 9 -7.14 -1.95 -5.45
CA LYS A 9 -8.43 -1.99 -6.16
C LYS A 9 -8.64 -0.75 -7.02
N ILE A 10 -8.19 0.42 -6.56
CA ILE A 10 -8.28 1.69 -7.29
C ILE A 10 -7.37 1.61 -8.53
N ILE A 11 -6.10 1.25 -8.38
CA ILE A 11 -5.16 1.13 -9.51
C ILE A 11 -5.60 0.06 -10.50
N LEU A 12 -6.07 -1.11 -10.03
CA LEU A 12 -6.65 -2.13 -10.91
C LEU A 12 -7.88 -1.62 -11.70
N SER A 13 -8.65 -0.72 -11.12
CA SER A 13 -9.80 -0.11 -11.81
C SER A 13 -9.35 0.86 -12.89
N VAL A 14 -8.29 1.63 -12.66
CA VAL A 14 -7.66 2.50 -13.67
C VAL A 14 -7.05 1.66 -14.79
N HIS A 15 -6.28 0.63 -14.46
CA HIS A 15 -5.70 -0.33 -15.41
C HIS A 15 -6.78 -0.97 -16.30
N SER A 16 -7.87 -1.44 -15.70
CA SER A 16 -9.01 -1.99 -16.44
C SER A 16 -9.74 -0.93 -17.28
N ALA A 17 -9.87 0.31 -16.80
CA ALA A 17 -10.48 1.41 -17.56
C ALA A 17 -9.62 1.79 -18.77
N LEU A 18 -8.31 1.59 -18.71
CA LEU A 18 -7.37 1.68 -19.83
C LEU A 18 -7.42 0.46 -20.75
N GLY A 19 -8.23 -0.56 -20.44
CA GLY A 19 -8.45 -1.72 -21.33
C GLY A 19 -7.27 -2.67 -21.35
N LEU A 20 -6.40 -2.58 -20.34
CA LEU A 20 -5.32 -3.50 -20.09
C LEU A 20 -5.88 -4.77 -19.43
N GLN A 21 -5.26 -5.92 -19.71
CA GLN A 21 -5.67 -7.20 -19.14
C GLN A 21 -4.78 -7.57 -17.97
N TYR A 22 -5.39 -7.95 -16.85
CA TYR A 22 -4.66 -8.43 -15.68
C TYR A 22 -5.11 -9.84 -15.30
N SER A 23 -4.17 -10.77 -15.19
CA SER A 23 -4.46 -12.20 -14.92
C SER A 23 -5.25 -12.38 -13.62
N PRO A 24 -6.31 -13.22 -13.58
CA PRO A 24 -7.06 -13.51 -12.36
C PRO A 24 -6.18 -14.03 -11.21
N LYS A 25 -5.15 -14.82 -11.53
CA LYS A 25 -4.20 -15.35 -10.54
C LYS A 25 -3.34 -14.24 -9.94
N LYS A 26 -2.80 -13.35 -10.78
CA LYS A 26 -2.05 -12.16 -10.33
C LYS A 26 -2.93 -11.24 -9.49
N LYS A 27 -4.17 -10.98 -9.95
CA LYS A 27 -5.17 -10.17 -9.23
C LYS A 27 -5.45 -10.70 -7.82
N LYS A 28 -5.66 -12.01 -7.69
CA LYS A 28 -5.92 -12.65 -6.39
C LYS A 28 -4.72 -12.54 -5.46
N SER A 29 -3.50 -12.73 -5.97
CA SER A 29 -2.26 -12.59 -5.18
C SER A 29 -2.03 -11.13 -4.72
N LEU A 30 -2.23 -10.16 -5.60
CA LEU A 30 -2.10 -8.74 -5.30
C LEU A 30 -3.09 -8.31 -4.21
N LEU A 31 -4.38 -8.62 -4.37
CA LEU A 31 -5.40 -8.25 -3.39
C LEU A 31 -5.25 -8.97 -2.05
N ALA A 32 -4.64 -10.16 -2.03
CA ALA A 32 -4.38 -10.92 -0.81
C ALA A 32 -3.10 -10.48 -0.07
N ARG A 33 -2.33 -9.53 -0.65
CA ARG A 33 -1.04 -9.05 -0.11
C ARG A 33 -0.10 -10.19 0.27
N THR A 34 0.01 -11.20 -0.61
CA THR A 34 0.84 -12.39 -0.38
C THR A 34 2.28 -12.18 -0.84
N GLY A 35 3.24 -12.67 -0.06
CA GLY A 35 4.68 -12.54 -0.29
C GLY A 35 5.30 -11.53 0.67
N VAL A 36 6.63 -11.43 0.64
CA VAL A 36 7.38 -10.45 1.44
C VAL A 36 6.90 -9.03 1.04
N PHE A 37 6.87 -8.10 2.00
CA PHE A 37 6.39 -6.73 1.79
C PHE A 37 6.95 -6.08 0.50
N MET A 38 8.25 -6.27 0.23
CA MET A 38 8.92 -5.78 -0.99
C MET A 38 8.36 -6.39 -2.27
N GLU A 39 8.04 -7.69 -2.30
CA GLU A 39 7.43 -8.34 -3.47
C GLU A 39 6.04 -7.78 -3.75
N HIS A 40 5.27 -7.43 -2.71
CA HIS A 40 3.97 -6.80 -2.88
C HIS A 40 4.10 -5.38 -3.44
N GLN A 41 5.04 -4.58 -2.92
CA GLN A 41 5.32 -3.25 -3.46
C GLN A 41 5.73 -3.30 -4.93
N GLN A 42 6.57 -4.26 -5.31
CA GLN A 42 6.97 -4.44 -6.70
C GLN A 42 5.76 -4.76 -7.60
N LYS A 43 4.84 -5.64 -7.17
CA LYS A 43 3.63 -5.95 -7.95
C LYS A 43 2.74 -4.72 -8.18
N VAL A 44 2.70 -3.79 -7.22
CA VAL A 44 1.97 -2.52 -7.35
C VAL A 44 2.71 -1.59 -8.31
N ALA A 45 4.04 -1.48 -8.18
CA ALA A 45 4.88 -0.68 -9.08
C ALA A 45 4.77 -1.16 -10.54
N ASP A 46 4.86 -2.47 -10.79
CA ASP A 46 4.68 -3.07 -12.11
C ASP A 46 3.32 -2.71 -12.72
N LEU A 47 2.26 -2.75 -11.91
CA LEU A 47 0.89 -2.41 -12.36
C LEU A 47 0.77 -0.93 -12.75
N ILE A 48 1.43 -0.03 -12.01
CA ILE A 48 1.47 1.40 -12.33
C ILE A 48 2.35 1.65 -13.57
N GLN A 49 3.46 0.92 -13.70
CA GLN A 49 4.33 1.00 -14.87
C GLN A 49 3.59 0.60 -16.16
N GLU A 50 2.79 -0.47 -16.13
CA GLU A 50 1.92 -0.86 -17.26
C GLU A 50 0.92 0.27 -17.64
N ILE A 51 0.46 1.07 -16.67
CA ILE A 51 -0.41 2.23 -16.91
C ILE A 51 0.39 3.36 -17.58
N PHE A 52 1.60 3.64 -17.11
CA PHE A 52 2.46 4.70 -17.63
C PHE A 52 2.90 4.41 -19.07
N GLU A 53 3.26 3.17 -19.37
CA GLU A 53 3.58 2.70 -20.72
C GLU A 53 2.38 2.90 -21.66
N GLU A 54 1.17 2.54 -21.22
CA GLU A 54 -0.04 2.70 -22.04
C GLU A 54 -0.37 4.16 -22.35
N LEU A 55 -0.02 5.07 -21.43
CA LEU A 55 -0.24 6.50 -21.54
C LEU A 55 0.94 7.25 -22.17
N ALA A 56 2.03 6.55 -22.52
CA ALA A 56 3.28 7.14 -22.98
C ALA A 56 3.70 8.32 -22.08
N ILE A 57 3.79 8.04 -20.78
CA ILE A 57 4.34 8.97 -19.78
C ILE A 57 5.87 8.83 -19.84
N GLU A 58 6.59 9.95 -19.86
CA GLU A 58 8.04 9.92 -19.91
C GLU A 58 8.62 9.41 -18.58
N GLU A 59 9.80 8.78 -18.62
CA GLU A 59 10.40 8.13 -17.45
C GLU A 59 10.66 9.13 -16.29
N THR A 60 11.02 10.36 -16.62
CA THR A 60 11.21 11.45 -15.65
C THR A 60 9.91 11.90 -14.98
N GLU A 61 8.81 12.01 -15.74
CA GLU A 61 7.48 12.33 -15.21
C GLU A 61 6.91 11.16 -14.38
N ALA A 62 7.18 9.93 -14.80
CA ALA A 62 6.71 8.71 -14.14
C ALA A 62 7.21 8.60 -12.68
N ILE A 63 8.44 9.03 -12.39
CA ILE A 63 9.02 8.98 -11.03
C ILE A 63 8.21 9.85 -10.06
N ASP A 64 7.93 11.11 -10.42
CA ASP A 64 7.16 12.02 -9.56
C ASP A 64 5.71 11.53 -9.37
N ILE A 65 5.07 11.08 -10.45
CA ILE A 65 3.70 10.53 -10.38
C ILE A 65 3.67 9.29 -9.49
N MET A 66 4.65 8.40 -9.61
CA MET A 66 4.76 7.19 -8.78
C MET A 66 4.88 7.56 -7.30
N GLN A 67 5.76 8.50 -6.94
CA GLN A 67 5.95 8.91 -5.55
C GLN A 67 4.66 9.49 -4.95
N ASN A 68 3.96 10.36 -5.70
CA ASN A 68 2.69 10.94 -5.28
C ASN A 68 1.59 9.88 -5.12
N LEU A 69 1.47 8.93 -6.06
CA LEU A 69 0.51 7.83 -6.00
C LEU A 69 0.76 6.92 -4.79
N MET A 70 2.01 6.58 -4.52
CA MET A 70 2.38 5.74 -3.38
C MET A 70 2.08 6.45 -2.04
N SER A 71 2.36 7.75 -1.96
CA SER A 71 1.99 8.57 -0.80
C SER A 71 0.47 8.58 -0.58
N SER A 72 -0.32 8.82 -1.64
CA SER A 72 -1.79 8.78 -1.56
C SER A 72 -2.31 7.40 -1.19
N GLY A 73 -1.68 6.33 -1.69
CA GLY A 73 -2.00 4.95 -1.33
C GLY A 73 -1.86 4.68 0.16
N SER A 74 -0.80 5.20 0.79
CA SER A 74 -0.61 5.11 2.24
C SER A 74 -1.71 5.84 3.00
N VAL A 75 -2.06 7.07 2.61
CA VAL A 75 -3.11 7.86 3.26
C VAL A 75 -4.47 7.16 3.18
N ILE A 76 -4.83 6.62 2.02
CA ILE A 76 -6.07 5.86 1.81
C ILE A 76 -6.11 4.63 2.73
N ASP A 77 -5.00 3.90 2.83
CA ASP A 77 -4.90 2.73 3.69
C ASP A 77 -5.01 3.12 5.16
N ASN A 78 -4.35 4.18 5.62
CA ASN A 78 -4.43 4.64 7.01
C ASN A 78 -5.84 5.09 7.41
N ILE A 79 -6.52 5.85 6.54
CA ILE A 79 -7.91 6.26 6.76
C ILE A 79 -8.82 5.04 6.81
N ARG A 80 -8.64 4.09 5.88
CA ARG A 80 -9.35 2.81 5.89
C ARG A 80 -9.19 2.15 7.25
N LEU A 81 -7.97 2.00 7.74
CA LEU A 81 -7.65 1.32 8.99
C LEU A 81 -8.21 2.02 10.24
N LYS A 82 -8.66 3.28 10.14
CA LYS A 82 -9.31 4.04 11.22
C LYS A 82 -10.82 4.24 11.01
N THR A 83 -11.39 3.76 9.90
CA THR A 83 -12.79 4.00 9.52
C THR A 83 -13.63 2.74 9.58
N TRP A 84 -14.89 2.90 10.01
CA TRP A 84 -15.93 1.89 10.00
C TRP A 84 -17.09 2.21 9.07
N THR A 85 -17.37 1.29 8.13
CA THR A 85 -18.47 1.48 7.16
C THR A 85 -19.86 1.16 7.72
N TYR A 86 -19.97 0.51 8.88
CA TYR A 86 -21.24 0.08 9.49
C TYR A 86 -22.19 -0.71 8.57
N GLY A 87 -21.68 -1.30 7.50
CA GLY A 87 -22.49 -2.09 6.56
C GLY A 87 -23.44 -1.28 5.68
N ILE A 88 -23.17 0.02 5.50
CA ILE A 88 -23.81 0.84 4.46
C ILE A 88 -23.47 0.31 3.06
N THR A 89 -23.94 0.95 1.98
CA THR A 89 -23.71 0.49 0.60
C THR A 89 -22.34 0.90 0.04
N ASP A 90 -21.80 0.13 -0.92
CA ASP A 90 -20.54 0.46 -1.61
C ASP A 90 -20.61 1.86 -2.26
N ALA A 91 -21.79 2.22 -2.75
CA ALA A 91 -22.07 3.52 -3.34
C ALA A 91 -21.90 4.66 -2.34
N GLN A 92 -22.45 4.53 -1.13
CA GLN A 92 -22.27 5.52 -0.06
C GLN A 92 -20.81 5.63 0.37
N VAL A 93 -20.11 4.49 0.55
CA VAL A 93 -18.69 4.47 0.94
C VAL A 93 -17.83 5.20 -0.10
N VAL A 94 -17.91 4.77 -1.37
CA VAL A 94 -17.10 5.33 -2.46
C VAL A 94 -17.42 6.80 -2.68
N TYR A 95 -18.69 7.21 -2.62
CA TYR A 95 -19.08 8.59 -2.84
C TYR A 95 -18.48 9.55 -1.80
N HIS A 96 -18.58 9.20 -0.51
CA HIS A 96 -18.07 10.06 0.55
C HIS A 96 -16.54 10.12 0.55
N ILE A 97 -15.84 8.99 0.35
CA ILE A 97 -14.38 8.98 0.23
C ILE A 97 -13.92 9.80 -0.98
N ALA A 98 -14.60 9.65 -2.12
CA ALA A 98 -14.28 10.42 -3.30
C ALA A 98 -14.44 11.94 -3.05
N SER A 99 -15.46 12.33 -2.29
CA SER A 99 -15.76 13.73 -2.01
C SER A 99 -14.75 14.44 -1.09
N CYS A 100 -14.25 13.75 -0.05
CA CYS A 100 -13.42 14.39 0.99
C CYS A 100 -11.91 14.16 0.84
N LEU A 101 -11.52 13.21 -0.02
CA LEU A 101 -10.12 12.79 -0.19
C LEU A 101 -9.69 12.81 -1.65
N ILE A 102 -10.30 11.96 -2.49
CA ILE A 102 -9.80 11.69 -3.85
C ILE A 102 -9.95 12.91 -4.77
N MET A 103 -11.15 13.48 -4.88
CA MET A 103 -11.41 14.60 -5.81
C MET A 103 -10.66 15.88 -5.44
N PRO A 104 -10.60 16.29 -4.15
CA PRO A 104 -9.75 17.41 -3.75
C PRO A 104 -8.27 17.20 -4.07
N GLN A 105 -7.72 16.01 -3.76
CA GLN A 105 -6.31 15.69 -4.03
C GLN A 105 -6.01 15.69 -5.53
N LEU A 106 -6.85 15.02 -6.33
CA LEU A 106 -6.72 15.03 -7.79
C LEU A 106 -6.76 16.45 -8.36
N GLY A 107 -7.65 17.31 -7.87
CA GLY A 107 -7.70 18.70 -8.32
C GLY A 107 -6.42 19.48 -8.02
N ARG A 108 -5.80 19.25 -6.85
CA ARG A 108 -4.50 19.86 -6.51
C ARG A 108 -3.37 19.33 -7.39
N HIS A 109 -3.24 18.01 -7.52
CA HIS A 109 -2.21 17.39 -8.36
C HIS A 109 -2.32 17.84 -9.83
N LEU A 110 -3.53 17.88 -10.38
CA LEU A 110 -3.77 18.38 -11.72
C LEU A 110 -3.35 19.86 -11.87
N ALA A 111 -3.56 20.70 -10.84
CA ALA A 111 -3.15 22.09 -10.88
C ALA A 111 -1.63 22.27 -10.84
N PHE A 112 -0.93 21.47 -10.02
CA PHE A 112 0.54 21.47 -10.00
C PHE A 112 1.11 20.99 -11.33
N TRP A 113 0.63 19.84 -11.83
CA TRP A 113 1.05 19.35 -13.14
C TRP A 113 0.78 20.35 -14.26
N GLN A 114 -0.38 21.01 -14.25
CA GLN A 114 -0.70 22.04 -15.23
C GLN A 114 0.25 23.25 -15.17
N SER A 115 0.77 23.59 -13.98
CA SER A 115 1.74 24.67 -13.80
C SER A 115 3.12 24.30 -14.36
N ASP A 116 3.52 23.04 -14.21
CA ASP A 116 4.84 22.56 -14.64
C ASP A 116 4.87 22.13 -16.11
N SER A 117 3.87 21.35 -16.55
CA SER A 117 3.73 20.79 -17.89
C SER A 117 2.24 20.80 -18.33
N PRO A 118 1.82 21.76 -19.19
CA PRO A 118 0.42 21.89 -19.60
C PRO A 118 -0.14 20.64 -20.28
N ILE A 119 -1.00 19.89 -19.59
CA ILE A 119 -1.61 18.63 -20.06
C ILE A 119 -2.61 18.88 -21.19
N ASP A 120 -3.20 20.07 -21.22
CA ASP A 120 -4.21 20.53 -22.17
C ASP A 120 -3.64 21.32 -23.36
N LYS A 121 -2.32 21.33 -23.58
CA LYS A 121 -1.67 22.09 -24.66
C LYS A 121 -2.36 21.88 -26.02
N GLY A 122 -3.03 22.88 -26.57
CA GLY A 122 -3.74 22.77 -27.84
C GLY A 122 -5.17 22.23 -27.78
N MET A 123 -5.71 21.95 -26.59
CA MET A 123 -7.14 21.69 -26.37
C MET A 123 -7.90 23.01 -26.15
N PRO A 124 -9.23 23.03 -26.35
CA PRO A 124 -10.06 24.18 -25.97
C PRO A 124 -9.94 24.50 -24.47
N GLY A 125 -9.88 25.79 -24.14
CA GLY A 125 -9.81 26.27 -22.76
C GLY A 125 -11.16 26.36 -22.05
N GLY A 126 -11.12 26.48 -20.71
CA GLY A 126 -12.30 26.76 -19.89
C GLY A 126 -13.05 25.54 -19.33
N TYR A 127 -12.66 24.33 -19.73
CA TYR A 127 -13.17 23.07 -19.17
C TYR A 127 -12.13 21.95 -19.31
N PHE A 128 -12.30 20.88 -18.53
CA PHE A 128 -11.44 19.70 -18.63
C PHE A 128 -11.91 18.79 -19.76
N TRP A 129 -11.14 18.69 -20.84
CA TRP A 129 -11.49 17.84 -22.00
C TRP A 129 -11.63 16.35 -21.66
N PHE A 130 -11.06 15.90 -20.53
CA PHE A 130 -11.13 14.53 -20.07
C PHE A 130 -12.24 14.27 -19.03
N LEU A 131 -13.03 15.30 -18.63
CA LEU A 131 -14.18 15.15 -17.74
C LEU A 131 -15.48 15.59 -18.43
N PRO A 132 -16.64 15.01 -18.09
CA PRO A 132 -17.92 15.49 -18.63
C PRO A 132 -18.17 16.96 -18.32
N PHE A 133 -18.67 17.69 -19.33
CA PHE A 133 -18.92 19.13 -19.25
C PHE A 133 -20.37 19.44 -19.60
N SER A 134 -21.01 20.32 -18.83
CA SER A 134 -22.38 20.77 -19.07
C SER A 134 -22.37 22.01 -19.96
N GLU A 135 -22.84 21.87 -21.20
CA GLU A 135 -22.99 22.96 -22.15
C GLU A 135 -24.43 23.47 -22.13
N GLN A 136 -24.60 24.79 -22.03
CA GLN A 136 -25.91 25.42 -22.07
C GLN A 136 -26.32 25.68 -23.53
N LEU A 137 -27.39 25.01 -23.97
CA LEU A 137 -28.00 25.15 -25.29
C LEU A 137 -29.41 25.73 -25.11
N GLY A 138 -29.50 27.07 -25.12
CA GLY A 138 -30.74 27.78 -24.83
C GLY A 138 -31.19 27.60 -23.38
N GLU A 139 -32.40 27.06 -23.17
CA GLU A 139 -32.92 26.69 -21.84
C GLU A 139 -32.49 25.27 -21.38
N SER A 140 -31.95 24.46 -22.29
CA SER A 140 -31.53 23.09 -22.01
C SER A 140 -30.03 23.00 -21.70
N HIS A 141 -29.65 22.03 -20.88
CA HIS A 141 -28.25 21.72 -20.61
C HIS A 141 -27.95 20.31 -21.13
N GLU A 142 -26.95 20.18 -22.00
CA GLU A 142 -26.50 18.90 -22.53
C GLU A 142 -25.11 18.57 -21.97
N LEU A 143 -24.91 17.32 -21.58
CA LEU A 143 -23.64 16.86 -21.04
C LEU A 143 -22.75 16.31 -22.17
N LYS A 144 -21.69 17.03 -22.51
CA LYS A 144 -20.64 16.59 -23.44
C LYS A 144 -19.69 15.62 -22.75
N MET A 145 -19.43 14.50 -23.41
CA MET A 145 -18.57 13.44 -22.87
C MET A 145 -17.10 13.60 -23.30
N PRO A 146 -16.12 13.11 -22.52
CA PRO A 146 -14.69 13.22 -22.85
C PRO A 146 -14.32 12.79 -24.26
N VAL A 147 -14.81 11.63 -24.71
CA VAL A 147 -14.47 11.11 -26.05
C VAL A 147 -15.05 12.02 -27.13
N GLN A 148 -16.28 12.49 -26.94
CA GLN A 148 -16.92 13.44 -27.85
C GLN A 148 -16.08 14.71 -27.99
N MET A 149 -15.63 15.29 -26.88
CA MET A 149 -14.80 16.50 -26.90
C MET A 149 -13.45 16.30 -27.62
N VAL A 150 -12.79 15.15 -27.42
CA VAL A 150 -11.54 14.84 -28.16
C VAL A 150 -11.79 14.62 -29.65
N VAL A 151 -12.90 13.98 -30.02
CA VAL A 151 -13.25 13.80 -31.44
C VAL A 151 -13.62 15.13 -32.09
N ASP A 152 -14.38 15.99 -31.40
CA ASP A 152 -14.71 17.33 -31.87
C ASP A 152 -13.44 18.18 -32.06
N TRP A 153 -12.51 18.15 -31.10
CA TRP A 153 -11.20 18.79 -31.21
C TRP A 153 -10.39 18.27 -32.42
N PHE A 154 -10.33 16.95 -32.60
CA PHE A 154 -9.60 16.36 -33.72
C PHE A 154 -10.21 16.77 -35.07
N LEU A 155 -11.53 16.72 -35.21
CA LEU A 155 -12.23 17.11 -36.44
C LEU A 155 -12.09 18.61 -36.74
N ASP A 156 -12.08 19.46 -35.71
CA ASP A 156 -11.85 20.90 -35.82
C ASP A 156 -10.44 21.20 -36.38
N LEU A 157 -9.43 20.44 -35.99
CA LEU A 157 -8.06 20.57 -36.52
C LEU A 157 -7.92 19.96 -37.93
N MET A 158 -8.67 18.91 -38.25
CA MET A 158 -8.72 18.38 -39.62
C MET A 158 -9.29 19.42 -40.60
N GLY A 159 -10.23 20.26 -40.15
CA GLY A 159 -10.81 21.35 -40.93
C GLY A 159 -11.64 20.91 -42.15
N VAL A 160 -12.07 19.64 -42.17
CA VAL A 160 -12.89 19.03 -43.23
C VAL A 160 -14.05 18.24 -42.62
N SER A 161 -15.02 17.83 -43.45
CA SER A 161 -16.13 16.99 -42.98
C SER A 161 -15.65 15.63 -42.47
N LEU A 162 -16.43 15.01 -41.58
CA LEU A 162 -16.14 13.69 -41.02
C LEU A 162 -15.90 12.64 -42.11
N ASP A 163 -16.67 12.67 -43.20
CA ASP A 163 -16.51 11.73 -44.32
C ASP A 163 -15.15 11.93 -45.03
N LYS A 164 -14.73 13.19 -45.24
CA LYS A 164 -13.41 13.50 -45.82
C LYS A 164 -12.27 13.13 -44.87
N THR A 165 -12.45 13.29 -43.57
CA THR A 165 -11.48 12.82 -42.57
C THR A 165 -11.31 11.30 -42.65
N ALA A 166 -12.42 10.55 -42.72
CA ALA A 166 -12.38 9.09 -42.86
C ALA A 166 -11.69 8.64 -44.17
N GLN A 167 -11.90 9.36 -45.28
CA GLN A 167 -11.20 9.14 -46.54
C GLN A 167 -9.69 9.33 -46.42
N GLN A 168 -9.24 10.40 -45.75
CA GLN A 168 -7.81 10.64 -45.50
C GLN A 168 -7.17 9.55 -44.63
N MET A 169 -7.92 8.99 -43.68
CA MET A 169 -7.45 7.85 -42.86
C MET A 169 -7.27 6.56 -43.68
N GLY A 170 -7.74 6.50 -44.93
CA GLY A 170 -7.25 5.56 -45.95
C GLY A 170 -7.56 4.07 -45.73
N LEU A 171 -8.53 3.71 -44.89
CA LEU A 171 -8.81 2.31 -44.53
C LEU A 171 -9.26 1.43 -45.71
N THR A 172 -9.76 2.02 -46.79
CA THR A 172 -10.10 1.32 -48.05
C THR A 172 -8.88 0.71 -48.77
N LYS A 173 -7.66 1.23 -48.54
CA LYS A 173 -6.42 0.60 -49.02
C LYS A 173 -5.96 -0.60 -48.17
N ARG A 174 -6.55 -0.82 -46.98
CA ARG A 174 -6.18 -1.87 -46.00
C ARG A 174 -7.25 -2.96 -45.82
N GLY A 175 -8.23 -3.06 -46.73
CA GLY A 175 -9.25 -4.13 -46.73
C GLY A 175 -10.41 -3.95 -45.73
N LYS A 176 -10.67 -2.72 -45.25
CA LYS A 176 -11.76 -2.43 -44.31
C LYS A 176 -12.73 -1.39 -44.89
N ASP A 177 -14.00 -1.52 -44.50
CA ASP A 177 -15.12 -0.70 -44.99
C ASP A 177 -15.10 0.73 -44.40
N GLU A 178 -15.01 1.73 -45.28
CA GLU A 178 -15.02 3.17 -44.95
C GLU A 178 -16.32 3.59 -44.26
N GLU A 179 -17.46 3.02 -44.65
CA GLU A 179 -18.75 3.30 -44.01
C GLU A 179 -18.75 2.90 -42.53
N SER A 180 -18.09 1.79 -42.20
CA SER A 180 -17.95 1.35 -40.81
C SER A 180 -17.10 2.32 -39.97
N LEU A 181 -16.04 2.93 -40.54
CA LEU A 181 -15.23 3.92 -39.84
C LEU A 181 -16.02 5.21 -39.61
N VAL A 182 -16.67 5.73 -40.65
CA VAL A 182 -17.53 6.92 -40.59
C VAL A 182 -18.60 6.75 -39.51
N LYS A 183 -19.30 5.61 -39.51
CA LYS A 183 -20.31 5.28 -38.50
C LYS A 183 -19.72 5.22 -37.10
N THR A 184 -18.52 4.67 -36.94
CA THR A 184 -17.87 4.54 -35.63
C THR A 184 -17.42 5.89 -35.09
N LEU A 185 -16.73 6.71 -35.90
CA LEU A 185 -16.34 8.07 -35.52
C LEU A 185 -17.57 8.95 -35.24
N ARG A 186 -18.64 8.81 -36.01
CA ARG A 186 -19.92 9.52 -35.74
C ARG A 186 -20.52 9.09 -34.41
N ASN A 187 -20.50 7.81 -34.06
CA ASN A 187 -20.97 7.35 -32.76
C ASN A 187 -20.12 7.87 -31.59
N TRP A 188 -18.81 8.05 -31.80
CA TRP A 188 -17.93 8.65 -30.79
C TRP A 188 -18.20 10.14 -30.64
N LYS A 189 -18.36 10.85 -31.76
CA LYS A 189 -18.74 12.27 -31.81
C LYS A 189 -20.10 12.53 -31.14
N ASP A 190 -21.09 11.68 -31.39
CA ASP A 190 -22.44 11.81 -30.81
C ASP A 190 -22.51 11.34 -29.33
N GLY A 191 -21.39 10.92 -28.74
CA GLY A 191 -21.33 10.38 -27.38
C GLY A 191 -22.22 9.13 -27.19
N LYS A 192 -22.41 8.32 -28.24
CA LYS A 192 -23.23 7.09 -28.20
C LYS A 192 -22.44 5.90 -27.65
N THR A 193 -21.14 5.81 -27.94
CA THR A 193 -20.30 4.67 -27.56
C THR A 193 -18.93 5.13 -27.06
N THR A 194 -18.43 4.48 -26.01
CA THR A 194 -17.02 4.63 -25.58
C THR A 194 -16.15 3.68 -26.41
N PRO A 195 -15.02 4.15 -26.98
CA PRO A 195 -14.17 3.34 -27.85
C PRO A 195 -13.44 2.23 -27.09
N PHE A 196 -13.32 1.06 -27.72
CA PHE A 196 -12.41 0.01 -27.28
C PHE A 196 -10.96 0.40 -27.58
N ARG A 197 -10.02 0.03 -26.69
CA ARG A 197 -8.57 0.25 -26.88
C ARG A 197 -8.09 -0.25 -28.26
N SER A 198 -8.43 -1.49 -28.59
CA SER A 198 -8.08 -2.11 -29.87
C SER A 198 -8.59 -1.34 -31.09
N LYS A 199 -9.75 -0.68 -30.99
CA LYS A 199 -10.31 0.12 -32.09
C LYS A 199 -9.58 1.44 -32.29
N ILE A 200 -9.08 2.06 -31.21
CA ILE A 200 -8.25 3.26 -31.31
C ILE A 200 -6.92 2.89 -31.98
N ASP A 201 -6.25 1.85 -31.49
CA ASP A 201 -4.98 1.39 -32.06
C ASP A 201 -5.18 0.99 -33.54
N GLU A 202 -6.23 0.23 -33.86
CA GLU A 202 -6.58 -0.17 -35.22
C GLU A 202 -6.75 1.02 -36.19
N TYR A 203 -7.42 2.09 -35.75
CA TYR A 203 -7.78 3.21 -36.63
C TYR A 203 -6.71 4.28 -36.74
N PHE A 204 -5.80 4.40 -35.76
CA PHE A 204 -4.80 5.46 -35.71
C PHE A 204 -3.35 4.96 -35.89
N THR A 205 -3.15 3.72 -36.34
CA THR A 205 -1.81 3.18 -36.65
C THR A 205 -1.33 3.62 -38.03
N ASP A 206 -0.09 4.11 -38.11
CA ASP A 206 0.62 4.48 -39.36
C ASP A 206 -0.21 5.39 -40.28
N LEU A 207 -0.66 6.53 -39.77
CA LEU A 207 -1.43 7.52 -40.51
C LEU A 207 -0.60 8.76 -40.88
N GLU A 208 -0.74 9.20 -42.12
CA GLU A 208 -0.31 10.52 -42.58
C GLU A 208 -1.55 11.38 -42.86
N LEU A 209 -1.82 12.35 -41.98
CA LEU A 209 -3.01 13.20 -42.06
C LEU A 209 -2.63 14.64 -42.42
N THR A 210 -3.49 15.30 -43.21
CA THR A 210 -3.35 16.73 -43.51
C THR A 210 -4.36 17.53 -42.67
N PHE A 211 -3.84 18.42 -41.82
CA PHE A 211 -4.66 19.25 -40.93
C PHE A 211 -4.90 20.62 -41.56
N ASN A 212 -6.12 20.88 -42.04
CA ASN A 212 -6.48 22.15 -42.68
C ASN A 212 -7.03 23.19 -41.69
N GLY A 213 -7.33 22.78 -40.45
CA GLY A 213 -7.90 23.60 -39.39
C GLY A 213 -6.87 24.15 -38.40
N THR A 214 -5.57 24.05 -38.71
CA THR A 214 -4.47 24.49 -37.84
C THR A 214 -4.03 25.92 -38.14
N PHE A 215 -3.35 26.53 -37.17
CA PHE A 215 -2.78 27.87 -37.25
C PHE A 215 -1.28 27.85 -37.01
N SER A 216 -0.53 28.51 -37.88
CA SER A 216 0.90 28.77 -37.73
C SER A 216 1.20 30.13 -38.36
N VAL A 217 2.05 30.92 -37.72
CA VAL A 217 2.48 32.23 -38.21
C VAL A 217 3.99 32.36 -38.04
N ASP A 218 4.62 33.07 -38.96
CA ASP A 218 6.05 33.38 -38.88
C ASP A 218 6.29 34.40 -37.75
N THR A 219 6.99 33.95 -36.70
CA THR A 219 7.28 34.76 -35.51
C THR A 219 8.32 35.85 -35.76
N SER A 220 8.96 35.90 -36.93
CA SER A 220 9.87 36.99 -37.32
C SER A 220 9.14 38.26 -37.79
N LEU A 221 7.84 38.17 -38.09
CA LEU A 221 7.03 39.30 -38.52
C LEU A 221 6.76 40.29 -37.36
N PRO A 222 6.50 41.58 -37.65
CA PRO A 222 6.06 42.53 -36.63
C PRO A 222 4.76 42.08 -35.93
N ALA A 223 4.58 42.43 -34.65
CA ALA A 223 3.44 42.00 -33.82
C ALA A 223 2.07 42.25 -34.47
N VAL A 224 1.87 43.42 -35.08
CA VAL A 224 0.63 43.78 -35.79
C VAL A 224 0.36 42.85 -36.98
N ALA A 225 1.40 42.46 -37.73
CA ALA A 225 1.25 41.56 -38.86
C ALA A 225 0.90 40.12 -38.39
N GLN A 226 1.53 39.65 -37.32
CA GLN A 226 1.19 38.35 -36.73
C GLN A 226 -0.27 38.33 -36.24
N PHE A 227 -0.69 39.42 -35.58
CA PHE A 227 -2.02 39.59 -35.04
C PHE A 227 -3.11 39.62 -36.13
N GLU A 228 -2.89 40.35 -37.23
CA GLU A 228 -3.83 40.39 -38.35
C GLU A 228 -3.98 39.02 -39.05
N VAL A 229 -2.91 38.24 -39.16
CA VAL A 229 -2.98 36.85 -39.64
C VAL A 229 -3.84 35.99 -38.71
N ALA A 230 -3.70 36.15 -37.39
CA ALA A 230 -4.54 35.47 -36.41
C ALA A 230 -6.03 35.89 -36.51
N ARG A 231 -6.33 37.19 -36.66
CA ARG A 231 -7.70 37.70 -36.89
C ARG A 231 -8.31 37.14 -38.17
N GLY A 232 -7.55 37.09 -39.25
CA GLY A 232 -7.97 36.51 -40.52
C GLY A 232 -8.33 35.03 -40.38
N PHE A 233 -7.53 34.27 -39.63
CA PHE A 233 -7.81 32.87 -39.32
C PHE A 233 -9.10 32.69 -38.52
N ILE A 234 -9.31 33.48 -37.47
CA ILE A 234 -10.53 33.49 -36.64
C ILE A 234 -11.77 33.81 -37.48
N SER A 235 -11.68 34.83 -38.33
CA SER A 235 -12.75 35.22 -39.24
C SER A 235 -13.10 34.09 -40.21
N LYS A 236 -12.09 33.42 -40.80
CA LYS A 236 -12.27 32.26 -41.69
C LYS A 236 -12.95 31.07 -40.99
N LYS A 237 -12.64 30.85 -39.70
CA LYS A 237 -13.31 29.82 -38.88
C LYS A 237 -14.72 30.22 -38.42
N GLY A 238 -15.11 31.49 -38.56
CA GLY A 238 -16.42 31.98 -38.12
C GLY A 238 -16.58 32.03 -36.61
N LEU A 239 -15.49 32.15 -35.85
CA LEU A 239 -15.53 32.17 -34.39
C LEU A 239 -15.94 33.55 -33.89
N THR A 240 -17.11 33.63 -33.27
CA THR A 240 -17.59 34.84 -32.59
C THR A 240 -16.88 35.00 -31.24
N PRO A 241 -16.86 36.20 -30.64
CA PRO A 241 -16.31 36.43 -29.31
C PRO A 241 -16.86 35.47 -28.23
N GLY A 242 -18.14 35.12 -28.32
CA GLY A 242 -18.78 34.16 -27.42
C GLY A 242 -18.26 32.73 -27.58
N LEU A 243 -17.98 32.29 -28.81
CA LEU A 243 -17.42 30.96 -29.08
C LEU A 243 -15.92 30.91 -28.74
N LEU A 244 -15.17 31.96 -29.08
CA LEU A 244 -13.73 32.03 -28.88
C LEU A 244 -13.34 32.01 -27.39
N LYS A 245 -14.21 32.52 -26.49
CA LYS A 245 -14.02 32.40 -25.04
C LYS A 245 -13.89 30.95 -24.55
N HIS A 246 -14.51 30.01 -25.25
CA HIS A 246 -14.44 28.58 -24.93
C HIS A 246 -13.28 27.86 -25.63
N GLU A 247 -12.47 28.60 -26.40
CA GLU A 247 -11.32 28.06 -27.12
C GLU A 247 -10.00 28.55 -26.53
N VAL A 248 -9.94 29.80 -26.05
CA VAL A 248 -8.75 30.42 -25.46
C VAL A 248 -9.04 31.01 -24.08
N PRO A 249 -8.07 31.01 -23.13
CA PRO A 249 -8.26 31.46 -21.76
C PRO A 249 -8.25 33.00 -21.63
N LEU A 250 -9.14 33.69 -22.35
CA LEU A 250 -9.33 35.14 -22.29
C LEU A 250 -10.76 35.51 -21.92
N ASP A 251 -10.92 36.62 -21.21
CA ASP A 251 -12.24 37.16 -20.91
C ASP A 251 -12.96 37.65 -22.18
N ARG A 252 -14.29 37.53 -22.19
CA ARG A 252 -15.11 37.90 -23.34
C ARG A 252 -14.85 39.35 -23.77
N ASP A 253 -14.79 40.27 -22.82
CA ASP A 253 -14.62 41.70 -23.11
C ASP A 253 -13.24 41.98 -23.73
N VAL A 254 -12.22 41.23 -23.33
CA VAL A 254 -10.87 41.30 -23.91
C VAL A 254 -10.89 40.76 -25.34
N ILE A 255 -11.60 39.65 -25.59
CA ILE A 255 -11.78 39.09 -26.92
C ILE A 255 -12.57 40.05 -27.83
N ASP A 256 -13.65 40.64 -27.31
CA ASP A 256 -14.46 41.62 -28.03
C ASP A 256 -13.62 42.84 -28.44
N ASN A 257 -12.74 43.31 -27.54
CA ASN A 257 -11.79 44.38 -27.86
C ASN A 257 -10.77 43.95 -28.94
N LEU A 258 -10.17 42.76 -28.79
CA LEU A 258 -9.19 42.24 -29.75
C LEU A 258 -9.76 42.04 -31.16
N LEU A 259 -11.02 41.61 -31.27
CA LEU A 259 -11.64 41.32 -32.56
C LEU A 259 -12.21 42.55 -33.27
N ASN A 260 -12.54 43.63 -32.53
CA ASN A 260 -13.22 44.80 -33.10
C ASN A 260 -12.38 46.09 -33.13
N ALA A 261 -11.36 46.24 -32.27
CA ALA A 261 -10.53 47.44 -32.24
C ALA A 261 -9.56 47.54 -33.43
N SER A 262 -9.07 48.75 -33.69
CA SER A 262 -7.93 48.95 -34.59
C SER A 262 -6.65 48.44 -33.93
N PRO A 263 -5.73 47.78 -34.66
CA PRO A 263 -4.45 47.34 -34.10
C PRO A 263 -3.59 48.45 -33.49
N SER A 264 -3.78 49.70 -33.94
CA SER A 264 -3.13 50.89 -33.38
C SER A 264 -3.53 51.20 -31.94
N ASP A 265 -4.70 50.71 -31.51
CA ASP A 265 -5.31 51.05 -30.22
C ASP A 265 -5.09 49.93 -29.18
N LEU A 266 -4.40 48.85 -29.58
CA LEU A 266 -4.14 47.66 -28.77
C LEU A 266 -2.69 47.63 -28.29
N ASN A 267 -2.48 47.13 -27.07
CA ASN A 267 -1.15 46.89 -26.52
C ASN A 267 -0.46 45.76 -27.31
N GLU A 268 0.80 45.97 -27.69
CA GLU A 268 1.66 45.00 -28.38
C GLU A 268 1.77 43.66 -27.64
N ASP A 269 1.96 43.67 -26.31
CA ASP A 269 2.06 42.46 -25.49
C ASP A 269 0.75 41.66 -25.52
N LEU A 270 -0.40 42.35 -25.54
CA LEU A 270 -1.71 41.71 -25.60
C LEU A 270 -1.94 41.06 -26.96
N MET A 271 -1.51 41.72 -28.05
CA MET A 271 -1.57 41.16 -29.41
C MET A 271 -0.70 39.90 -29.53
N LEU A 272 0.53 39.96 -29.06
CA LEU A 272 1.46 38.81 -29.07
C LEU A 272 0.97 37.68 -28.18
N HIS A 273 0.41 37.99 -27.00
CA HIS A 273 -0.19 37.00 -26.13
C HIS A 273 -1.37 36.28 -26.81
N PHE A 274 -2.25 37.02 -27.48
CA PHE A 274 -3.35 36.43 -28.25
C PHE A 274 -2.84 35.52 -29.37
N VAL A 275 -1.83 35.94 -30.13
CA VAL A 275 -1.20 35.10 -31.17
C VAL A 275 -0.61 33.83 -30.57
N ALA A 276 0.09 33.92 -29.42
CA ALA A 276 0.64 32.75 -28.74
C ALA A 276 -0.45 31.75 -28.30
N LEU A 277 -1.59 32.24 -27.80
CA LEU A 277 -2.74 31.40 -27.46
C LEU A 277 -3.32 30.70 -28.69
N MET A 278 -3.37 31.39 -29.83
CA MET A 278 -3.84 30.83 -31.10
C MET A 278 -2.90 29.75 -31.65
N ILE A 279 -1.59 29.99 -31.61
CA ILE A 279 -0.56 29.00 -31.97
C ILE A 279 -0.72 27.77 -31.08
N ASN A 280 -0.91 27.97 -29.77
CA ASN A 280 -1.10 26.86 -28.85
C ASN A 280 -2.35 26.05 -29.21
N ARG A 281 -3.54 26.69 -29.23
CA ARG A 281 -4.85 26.06 -29.45
C ARG A 281 -4.96 25.32 -30.79
N TYR A 282 -4.43 25.90 -31.86
CA TYR A 282 -4.58 25.37 -33.22
C TYR A 282 -3.27 24.83 -33.81
N SER A 283 -2.31 24.47 -32.96
CA SER A 283 -1.09 23.78 -33.40
C SER A 283 -1.41 22.44 -34.06
N GLN A 284 -0.60 22.02 -35.03
CA GLN A 284 -0.73 20.72 -35.66
C GLN A 284 -0.38 19.60 -34.65
N PRO A 285 -1.29 18.67 -34.36
CA PRO A 285 -1.03 17.60 -33.41
C PRO A 285 -0.30 16.45 -34.10
N SER A 286 0.50 15.70 -33.33
CA SER A 286 0.98 14.39 -33.78
C SER A 286 -0.12 13.33 -33.65
N ILE A 287 -0.06 12.26 -34.44
CA ILE A 287 -0.99 11.13 -34.30
C ILE A 287 -0.87 10.49 -32.91
N SER A 288 0.34 10.41 -32.36
CA SER A 288 0.58 9.96 -30.97
C SER A 288 -0.20 10.80 -29.96
N THR A 289 -0.22 12.13 -30.12
CA THR A 289 -1.01 13.03 -29.27
C THR A 289 -2.51 12.74 -29.37
N VAL A 290 -3.04 12.52 -30.58
CA VAL A 290 -4.45 12.18 -30.79
C VAL A 290 -4.80 10.86 -30.10
N VAL A 291 -3.97 9.83 -30.27
CA VAL A 291 -4.14 8.51 -29.64
C VAL A 291 -4.09 8.62 -28.12
N LYS A 292 -3.09 9.31 -27.56
CA LYS A 292 -2.95 9.54 -26.12
C LYS A 292 -4.21 10.20 -25.54
N ARG A 293 -4.71 11.25 -26.19
CA ARG A 293 -5.95 11.94 -25.77
C ARG A 293 -7.17 11.06 -25.84
N LEU A 294 -7.34 10.30 -26.93
CA LEU A 294 -8.46 9.35 -27.04
C LEU A 294 -8.39 8.28 -25.94
N LYS A 295 -7.20 7.76 -25.63
CA LYS A 295 -6.98 6.77 -24.56
C LYS A 295 -7.32 7.32 -23.17
N VAL A 296 -6.88 8.54 -22.85
CA VAL A 296 -7.22 9.23 -21.59
C VAL A 296 -8.72 9.50 -21.53
N ALA A 297 -9.30 10.11 -22.57
CA ALA A 297 -10.72 10.46 -22.61
C ALA A 297 -11.62 9.23 -22.44
N ARG A 298 -11.32 8.11 -23.10
CA ARG A 298 -12.11 6.88 -22.90
C ARG A 298 -11.98 6.31 -21.50
N ALA A 299 -10.82 6.40 -20.87
CA ALA A 299 -10.59 5.86 -19.54
C ALA A 299 -11.35 6.70 -18.49
N CYS A 300 -11.28 8.03 -18.61
CA CYS A 300 -12.04 8.94 -17.76
C CYS A 300 -13.56 8.80 -18.00
N GLU A 301 -14.00 8.67 -19.25
CA GLU A 301 -15.42 8.44 -19.58
C GLU A 301 -15.93 7.10 -19.03
N ALA A 302 -15.14 6.02 -19.14
CA ALA A 302 -15.47 4.73 -18.56
C ALA A 302 -15.52 4.81 -17.02
N GLY A 303 -14.54 5.46 -16.40
CA GLY A 303 -14.50 5.70 -14.96
C GLY A 303 -15.73 6.47 -14.46
N TYR A 304 -16.08 7.55 -15.15
CA TYR A 304 -17.29 8.34 -14.88
C TYR A 304 -18.56 7.49 -15.00
N LYS A 305 -18.73 6.76 -16.10
CA LYS A 305 -19.91 5.90 -16.31
C LYS A 305 -20.04 4.82 -15.24
N ASN A 306 -18.92 4.22 -14.83
CA ASN A 306 -18.88 3.23 -13.75
C ASN A 306 -19.25 3.84 -12.40
N LEU A 307 -18.74 5.03 -12.11
CA LEU A 307 -19.05 5.76 -10.87
C LEU A 307 -20.52 6.19 -10.82
N CYS A 308 -21.06 6.75 -11.90
CA CYS A 308 -22.49 7.04 -12.03
C CYS A 308 -23.34 5.78 -11.84
N LYS A 309 -22.93 4.65 -12.41
CA LYS A 309 -23.66 3.37 -12.28
C LYS A 309 -23.66 2.87 -10.83
N LEU A 310 -22.52 2.99 -10.15
CA LEU A 310 -22.41 2.63 -8.74
C LEU A 310 -23.29 3.52 -7.85
N ILE A 311 -23.26 4.83 -8.05
CA ILE A 311 -23.97 5.82 -7.22
C ILE A 311 -25.48 5.82 -7.50
N SER A 312 -25.90 5.85 -8.76
CA SER A 312 -27.31 5.98 -9.14
C SER A 312 -28.05 4.64 -9.20
N GLY A 313 -27.34 3.50 -9.17
CA GLY A 313 -27.92 2.17 -9.19
C GLY A 313 -28.91 1.96 -10.35
N ASN A 314 -30.15 1.61 -10.03
CA ASN A 314 -31.22 1.38 -11.01
C ASN A 314 -31.71 2.67 -11.72
N SER A 315 -31.41 3.85 -11.17
CA SER A 315 -31.78 5.15 -11.73
C SER A 315 -30.65 5.76 -12.58
N TYR A 316 -29.87 4.91 -13.25
CA TYR A 316 -28.66 5.29 -13.98
C TYR A 316 -28.95 6.28 -15.12
N THR A 317 -28.56 7.56 -14.93
CA THR A 317 -28.72 8.64 -15.91
C THR A 317 -27.42 9.41 -16.12
N PHE A 318 -26.40 8.77 -16.70
CA PHE A 318 -25.08 9.40 -16.90
C PHE A 318 -25.09 10.60 -17.86
N LYS A 319 -26.10 10.74 -18.73
CA LYS A 319 -26.24 11.91 -19.62
C LYS A 319 -26.98 13.09 -18.97
N SER A 320 -27.53 12.93 -17.77
CA SER A 320 -28.23 14.02 -17.08
C SER A 320 -27.23 15.07 -16.64
N ALA A 321 -27.43 16.31 -17.09
CA ALA A 321 -26.66 17.49 -16.66
C ALA A 321 -27.08 18.02 -15.27
N ASP A 322 -28.20 17.52 -14.71
CA ASP A 322 -28.70 17.88 -13.38
C ASP A 322 -27.91 17.17 -12.26
N PRO A 323 -27.14 17.88 -11.41
CA PRO A 323 -26.35 17.28 -10.33
C PRO A 323 -27.17 16.63 -9.20
N ALA A 324 -28.48 16.90 -9.11
CA ALA A 324 -29.37 16.22 -8.16
C ALA A 324 -29.68 14.79 -8.61
N LYS A 325 -29.85 14.60 -9.94
CA LYS A 325 -30.07 13.28 -10.56
C LYS A 325 -28.75 12.55 -10.84
N ASN A 326 -27.68 13.31 -11.07
CA ASN A 326 -26.34 12.81 -11.38
C ASN A 326 -25.32 13.32 -10.36
N LYS A 327 -25.32 12.70 -9.17
CA LYS A 327 -24.46 13.09 -8.05
C LYS A 327 -22.96 13.02 -8.37
N THR A 328 -22.55 12.26 -9.38
CA THR A 328 -21.16 12.26 -9.85
C THR A 328 -20.69 13.64 -10.34
N LEU A 329 -21.61 14.49 -10.82
CA LEU A 329 -21.27 15.88 -11.18
C LEU A 329 -20.87 16.72 -9.95
N GLN A 330 -21.36 16.41 -8.75
CA GLN A 330 -20.91 17.08 -7.53
C GLN A 330 -19.44 16.77 -7.23
N LEU A 331 -18.99 15.54 -7.50
CA LEU A 331 -17.59 15.14 -7.35
C LEU A 331 -16.68 15.88 -8.34
N ILE A 332 -17.12 16.03 -9.60
CA ILE A 332 -16.41 16.84 -10.60
C ILE A 332 -16.31 18.29 -10.15
N LYS A 333 -17.39 18.86 -9.60
CA LYS A 333 -17.38 20.23 -9.07
C LYS A 333 -16.39 20.44 -7.94
N ILE A 334 -16.21 19.44 -7.07
CA ILE A 334 -15.20 19.47 -6.00
C ILE A 334 -13.79 19.49 -6.59
N LEU A 335 -13.51 18.64 -7.58
CA LEU A 335 -12.23 18.62 -8.29
C LEU A 335 -11.95 19.97 -8.96
N GLU A 336 -12.91 20.52 -9.70
CA GLU A 336 -12.82 21.83 -10.35
C GLU A 336 -12.53 22.95 -9.34
N LEU A 337 -13.24 22.97 -8.21
CA LEU A 337 -13.03 23.98 -7.18
C LEU A 337 -11.63 23.87 -6.57
N SER A 338 -11.19 22.64 -6.27
CA SER A 338 -9.83 22.37 -5.75
C SER A 338 -8.76 22.88 -6.71
N PHE A 339 -8.86 22.48 -7.98
CA PHE A 339 -7.95 22.91 -9.04
C PHE A 339 -7.88 24.45 -9.14
N ASN A 340 -9.03 25.11 -9.24
CA ASN A 340 -9.09 26.56 -9.41
C ASN A 340 -8.52 27.31 -8.20
N LEU A 341 -8.79 26.84 -6.98
CA LEU A 341 -8.22 27.42 -5.76
C LEU A 341 -6.69 27.26 -5.74
N THR A 342 -6.17 26.10 -6.15
CA THR A 342 -4.71 25.87 -6.24
C THR A 342 -4.06 26.76 -7.30
N ILE A 343 -4.63 26.87 -8.50
CA ILE A 343 -4.11 27.79 -9.54
C ILE A 343 -4.13 29.23 -9.04
N GLN A 344 -5.18 29.66 -8.31
CA GLN A 344 -5.23 31.00 -7.72
C GLN A 344 -4.15 31.22 -6.66
N SER A 345 -3.82 30.20 -5.86
CA SER A 345 -2.73 30.25 -4.88
C SER A 345 -1.37 30.33 -5.56
N LEU A 346 -1.13 29.50 -6.59
CA LEU A 346 0.11 29.48 -7.37
C LEU A 346 0.39 30.81 -8.07
N LYS A 347 -0.66 31.53 -8.52
CA LYS A 347 -0.53 32.89 -9.06
C LYS A 347 0.03 33.90 -8.04
N ARG A 348 -0.04 33.61 -6.74
CA ARG A 348 0.45 34.50 -5.67
C ARG A 348 1.83 34.11 -5.16
N THR A 349 2.19 32.83 -5.21
CA THR A 349 3.47 32.32 -4.71
C THR A 349 3.78 30.94 -5.29
N THR A 350 5.07 30.66 -5.47
CA THR A 350 5.60 29.34 -5.82
C THR A 350 6.19 28.60 -4.61
N GLU A 351 6.23 29.22 -3.43
CA GLU A 351 6.72 28.58 -2.21
C GLU A 351 5.65 27.60 -1.67
N PRO A 352 5.94 26.29 -1.54
CA PRO A 352 4.93 25.27 -1.20
C PRO A 352 4.16 25.53 0.10
N GLU A 353 4.85 25.95 1.16
CA GLU A 353 4.23 26.26 2.46
C GLU A 353 3.28 27.46 2.37
N LYS A 354 3.70 28.52 1.65
CA LYS A 354 2.87 29.72 1.46
C LYS A 354 1.67 29.42 0.56
N GLU A 355 1.85 28.64 -0.51
CA GLU A 355 0.76 28.18 -1.37
C GLU A 355 -0.28 27.43 -0.55
N THR A 356 0.16 26.47 0.27
CA THR A 356 -0.74 25.62 1.06
C THR A 356 -1.56 26.47 2.04
N ARG A 357 -0.95 27.48 2.66
CA ARG A 357 -1.66 28.46 3.52
C ARG A 357 -2.66 29.31 2.75
N ILE A 358 -2.30 29.84 1.58
CA ILE A 358 -3.19 30.65 0.76
C ILE A 358 -4.38 29.82 0.28
N PHE A 359 -4.14 28.58 -0.13
CA PHE A 359 -5.18 27.64 -0.52
C PHE A 359 -6.14 27.39 0.66
N ALA A 360 -5.62 26.99 1.82
CA ALA A 360 -6.44 26.72 3.00
C ALA A 360 -7.27 27.93 3.45
N ASN A 361 -6.74 29.15 3.28
CA ASN A 361 -7.47 30.39 3.57
C ASN A 361 -8.56 30.71 2.53
N SER A 362 -8.38 30.28 1.28
CA SER A 362 -9.30 30.54 0.17
C SER A 362 -10.45 29.53 0.09
N VAL A 363 -10.32 28.35 0.70
CA VAL A 363 -11.41 27.37 0.79
C VAL A 363 -12.60 27.96 1.57
N PRO A 364 -13.85 27.88 1.06
CA PRO A 364 -15.03 28.31 1.78
C PRO A 364 -15.15 27.66 3.16
N PHE A 365 -15.39 28.43 4.22
CA PHE A 365 -15.34 27.96 5.61
C PHE A 365 -16.19 26.71 5.87
N PHE A 366 -17.34 26.59 5.20
CA PHE A 366 -18.28 25.49 5.36
C PHE A 366 -17.91 24.21 4.61
N LEU A 367 -16.81 24.22 3.85
CA LEU A 367 -16.25 23.06 3.16
C LEU A 367 -14.90 22.61 3.76
N LYS A 368 -14.35 23.36 4.71
CA LYS A 368 -13.01 23.12 5.27
C LYS A 368 -12.95 21.80 6.06
N ASP A 369 -13.92 21.58 6.95
CA ASP A 369 -13.92 20.43 7.88
C ASP A 369 -14.57 19.16 7.30
N ASP A 370 -14.71 19.08 5.97
CA ASP A 370 -15.35 17.93 5.31
C ASP A 370 -14.85 17.65 3.88
N VAL A 371 -15.23 18.44 2.89
CA VAL A 371 -14.92 18.18 1.48
C VAL A 371 -13.43 18.43 1.22
N PHE A 372 -12.85 19.44 1.86
CA PHE A 372 -11.44 19.81 1.64
C PHE A 372 -10.52 19.41 2.80
N SER A 373 -11.00 18.68 3.80
CA SER A 373 -10.17 18.33 4.95
C SER A 373 -8.97 17.45 4.55
N GLY A 374 -9.11 16.61 3.52
CA GLY A 374 -8.02 15.76 3.00
C GLY A 374 -6.87 16.48 2.31
N VAL A 375 -6.94 17.81 2.16
CA VAL A 375 -5.94 18.63 1.46
C VAL A 375 -5.52 19.87 2.26
N GLN A 376 -5.76 19.89 3.57
CA GLN A 376 -5.48 21.04 4.46
C GLN A 376 -4.43 20.71 5.54
N SER A 377 -3.24 20.25 5.12
CA SER A 377 -2.14 19.86 6.03
C SER A 377 -1.64 20.96 6.96
N GLU A 378 -1.73 22.24 6.57
CA GLU A 378 -1.35 23.38 7.43
C GLU A 378 -2.34 23.65 8.58
N VAL A 379 -3.61 23.24 8.42
CA VAL A 379 -4.68 23.50 9.41
C VAL A 379 -4.93 22.26 10.26
N ILE A 380 -4.73 21.07 9.70
CA ILE A 380 -5.04 19.78 10.33
C ILE A 380 -3.75 18.98 10.49
N SER A 381 -3.28 18.85 11.74
CA SER A 381 -2.03 18.14 12.05
C SER A 381 -2.10 16.63 11.81
N ASP A 382 -3.28 16.01 12.02
CA ASP A 382 -3.56 14.60 11.71
C ASP A 382 -4.75 14.52 10.74
N ILE A 383 -4.46 14.68 9.45
CA ILE A 383 -5.47 14.64 8.38
C ILE A 383 -6.19 13.27 8.37
N GLU A 384 -5.44 12.19 8.58
CA GLU A 384 -5.96 10.83 8.49
C GLU A 384 -6.95 10.52 9.60
N GLY A 385 -6.59 10.85 10.85
CA GLY A 385 -7.47 10.71 12.00
C GLY A 385 -8.70 11.60 11.90
N HIS A 386 -8.53 12.85 11.47
CA HIS A 386 -9.65 13.77 11.26
C HIS A 386 -10.63 13.26 10.19
N LEU A 387 -10.13 12.80 9.06
CA LEU A 387 -10.96 12.23 7.98
C LEU A 387 -11.66 10.95 8.43
N ALA A 388 -10.96 10.06 9.13
CA ALA A 388 -11.54 8.84 9.65
C ALA A 388 -12.68 9.14 10.64
N GLU A 389 -12.52 10.13 11.52
CA GLU A 389 -13.59 10.58 12.42
C GLU A 389 -14.79 11.12 11.63
N HIS A 390 -14.55 11.99 10.65
CA HIS A 390 -15.59 12.53 9.78
C HIS A 390 -16.38 11.42 9.06
N LEU A 391 -15.68 10.45 8.47
CA LEU A 391 -16.29 9.31 7.77
C LEU A 391 -17.06 8.41 8.74
N ASN A 392 -16.52 8.13 9.93
CA ASN A 392 -17.21 7.34 10.96
C ASN A 392 -18.54 7.98 11.37
N ILE A 393 -18.57 9.29 11.61
CA ILE A 393 -19.80 10.02 11.94
C ILE A 393 -20.80 9.96 10.78
N THR A 394 -20.32 10.18 9.56
CA THR A 394 -21.14 10.19 8.34
C THR A 394 -21.74 8.81 8.08
N PHE A 395 -20.94 7.75 8.10
CA PHE A 395 -21.36 6.37 7.86
C PHE A 395 -22.32 5.86 8.94
N ARG A 396 -22.06 6.18 10.21
CA ARG A 396 -22.98 5.85 11.31
C ARG A 396 -24.35 6.52 11.12
N SER A 397 -24.41 7.73 10.58
CA SER A 397 -25.67 8.43 10.30
C SER A 397 -26.47 7.83 9.13
N LEU A 398 -25.84 7.00 8.29
CA LEU A 398 -26.43 6.39 7.10
C LEU A 398 -26.96 4.98 7.34
N ILE A 399 -26.73 4.39 8.53
CA ILE A 399 -27.17 3.04 8.88
C ILE A 399 -28.68 2.89 8.61
N GLY A 400 -29.04 1.87 7.83
CA GLY A 400 -30.44 1.56 7.49
C GLY A 400 -31.05 2.43 6.38
N THR A 401 -30.28 3.34 5.78
CA THR A 401 -30.71 4.19 4.65
C THR A 401 -29.98 3.79 3.37
N ASN A 402 -30.66 3.88 2.22
CA ASN A 402 -30.04 3.71 0.90
C ASN A 402 -29.73 5.05 0.22
N ASP A 403 -29.97 6.17 0.91
CA ASP A 403 -29.82 7.51 0.36
C ASP A 403 -28.34 7.93 0.37
N ILE A 404 -27.93 8.59 -0.71
CA ILE A 404 -26.62 9.24 -0.83
C ILE A 404 -26.84 10.74 -0.67
N ASN A 405 -26.36 11.31 0.43
CA ASN A 405 -26.55 12.72 0.73
C ASN A 405 -25.73 13.61 -0.19
N ASP A 406 -26.22 14.79 -0.51
CA ASP A 406 -25.42 15.76 -1.27
C ASP A 406 -24.21 16.22 -0.46
N VAL A 407 -23.04 16.22 -1.10
CA VAL A 407 -21.77 16.64 -0.50
C VAL A 407 -21.41 18.06 -0.91
N PHE A 408 -22.08 18.61 -1.91
CA PHE A 408 -21.87 19.96 -2.42
C PHE A 408 -23.22 20.65 -2.66
N PRO A 409 -23.36 21.97 -2.37
CA PRO A 409 -24.60 22.68 -2.64
C PRO A 409 -24.86 22.77 -4.15
N ILE A 410 -26.01 22.25 -4.61
CA ILE A 410 -26.38 22.18 -6.03
C ILE A 410 -26.83 23.55 -6.55
N SER A 411 -27.48 24.34 -5.69
CA SER A 411 -27.90 25.71 -6.00
C SER A 411 -27.65 26.65 -4.80
N PRO A 412 -27.59 27.98 -5.02
CA PRO A 412 -27.55 28.96 -3.93
C PRO A 412 -28.74 28.83 -2.97
N GLN A 413 -29.89 28.35 -3.45
CA GLN A 413 -31.11 28.18 -2.67
C GLN A 413 -31.01 26.97 -1.72
N ASP A 414 -30.33 25.90 -2.15
CA ASP A 414 -30.12 24.67 -1.35
C ASP A 414 -28.98 24.78 -0.34
N GLN A 415 -28.09 25.76 -0.53
CA GLN A 415 -26.94 25.99 0.34
C GLN A 415 -27.33 26.12 1.83
N MET A 416 -28.42 26.81 2.12
CA MET A 416 -28.89 27.00 3.51
C MET A 416 -29.35 25.69 4.15
N TYR A 417 -30.03 24.81 3.40
CA TYR A 417 -30.48 23.51 3.90
C TYR A 417 -29.27 22.61 4.22
N TYR A 418 -28.32 22.54 3.28
CA TYR A 418 -27.05 21.85 3.45
C TYR A 418 -26.27 22.32 4.69
N LEU A 419 -26.12 23.64 4.85
CA LEU A 419 -25.41 24.24 6.00
C LEU A 419 -26.09 23.92 7.33
N LYS A 420 -27.43 24.07 7.41
CA LYS A 420 -28.19 23.77 8.63
C LYS A 420 -27.98 22.33 9.09
N ARG A 421 -28.00 21.38 8.15
CA ARG A 421 -27.75 19.96 8.45
C ARG A 421 -26.35 19.75 9.02
N LYS A 422 -25.30 20.26 8.36
CA LYS A 422 -23.91 20.09 8.84
C LYS A 422 -23.69 20.70 10.22
N VAL A 423 -24.16 21.94 10.42
CA VAL A 423 -24.06 22.63 11.72
C VAL A 423 -24.76 21.83 12.81
N SER A 424 -25.92 21.23 12.52
CA SER A 424 -26.65 20.42 13.51
C SER A 424 -25.88 19.16 13.94
N LEU A 425 -25.26 18.45 12.99
CA LEU A 425 -24.46 17.24 13.26
C LEU A 425 -23.21 17.58 14.08
N LYS A 426 -22.46 18.62 13.68
CA LYS A 426 -21.24 19.03 14.39
C LYS A 426 -21.53 19.55 15.80
N LYS A 427 -22.62 20.33 15.98
CA LYS A 427 -23.05 20.78 17.32
C LYS A 427 -23.39 19.61 18.25
N ARG A 428 -24.05 18.58 17.73
CA ARG A 428 -24.35 17.37 18.49
C ARG A 428 -23.08 16.66 18.93
N ASP A 429 -22.15 16.44 18.01
CA ASP A 429 -20.88 15.75 18.30
C ASP A 429 -20.03 16.52 19.32
N ILE A 430 -19.84 17.84 19.14
CA ILE A 430 -19.14 18.70 20.12
C ILE A 430 -19.81 18.62 21.50
N SER A 431 -21.14 18.61 21.55
CA SER A 431 -21.88 18.49 22.82
C SER A 431 -21.62 17.14 23.52
N ILE A 432 -21.61 16.05 22.75
CA ILE A 432 -21.34 14.70 23.26
C ILE A 432 -19.92 14.62 23.81
N THR A 433 -18.93 15.05 23.03
CA THR A 433 -17.51 15.01 23.41
C THR A 433 -17.24 15.85 24.65
N SER A 434 -17.73 17.10 24.69
CA SER A 434 -17.56 17.97 25.86
C SER A 434 -18.17 17.39 27.15
N GLN A 435 -19.32 16.72 27.05
CA GLN A 435 -19.94 16.08 28.22
C GLN A 435 -19.15 14.84 28.67
N ALA A 436 -18.68 14.01 27.74
CA ALA A 436 -17.88 12.83 28.05
C ALA A 436 -16.53 13.19 28.72
N GLU A 437 -15.87 14.24 28.25
CA GLU A 437 -14.65 14.78 28.85
C GLU A 437 -14.89 15.32 30.26
N LYS A 438 -15.98 16.08 30.49
CA LYS A 438 -16.34 16.56 31.84
C LYS A 438 -16.53 15.43 32.84
N ILE A 439 -17.19 14.34 32.43
CA ILE A 439 -17.34 13.15 33.27
C ILE A 439 -15.98 12.52 33.55
N SER A 440 -15.14 12.41 32.53
CA SER A 440 -13.81 11.81 32.63
C SER A 440 -12.87 12.59 33.56
N VAL A 441 -12.89 13.93 33.51
CA VAL A 441 -12.09 14.81 34.37
C VAL A 441 -12.60 14.82 35.82
N SER A 442 -13.92 14.83 36.02
CA SER A 442 -14.51 14.88 37.37
C SER A 442 -14.29 13.61 38.21
N SER A 443 -13.99 12.49 37.55
CA SER A 443 -13.71 11.20 38.18
C SER A 443 -12.43 10.56 37.62
N PRO A 444 -11.23 11.04 38.03
CA PRO A 444 -9.97 10.66 37.40
C PRO A 444 -9.54 9.21 37.62
N ASN A 445 -10.09 8.50 38.62
CA ASN A 445 -9.76 7.10 38.90
C ASN A 445 -10.94 6.14 38.59
N VAL A 446 -11.98 6.18 39.42
CA VAL A 446 -13.19 5.36 39.25
C VAL A 446 -14.39 6.29 39.09
N ILE A 447 -15.15 6.11 38.02
CA ILE A 447 -16.37 6.87 37.76
C ILE A 447 -17.39 6.54 38.85
N ARG A 448 -17.78 7.54 39.64
CA ARG A 448 -18.74 7.34 40.73
C ARG A 448 -20.13 7.25 40.14
N GLY A 449 -20.94 6.29 40.60
CA GLY A 449 -22.31 6.11 40.10
C GLY A 449 -23.18 7.36 40.22
N LYS A 450 -22.93 8.24 41.21
CA LYS A 450 -23.63 9.52 41.38
C LYS A 450 -23.41 10.50 40.21
N ASP A 451 -22.24 10.45 39.57
CA ASP A 451 -21.89 11.33 38.47
C ASP A 451 -22.56 10.87 37.16
N LEU A 452 -22.84 9.57 37.04
CA LEU A 452 -23.56 8.96 35.92
C LEU A 452 -25.09 9.07 36.03
N LYS A 453 -25.65 9.18 37.24
CA LYS A 453 -27.11 9.21 37.47
C LYS A 453 -27.84 10.29 36.68
N LYS A 454 -27.18 11.42 36.40
CA LYS A 454 -27.78 12.57 35.68
C LYS A 454 -27.61 12.50 34.16
N VAL A 455 -26.81 11.56 33.65
CA VAL A 455 -26.53 11.43 32.21
C VAL A 455 -27.57 10.51 31.60
N ASN A 456 -28.39 11.05 30.70
CA ASN A 456 -29.46 10.31 30.01
C ASN A 456 -29.17 10.04 28.53
N ASP A 457 -28.09 10.62 27.99
CA ASP A 457 -27.69 10.46 26.61
C ASP A 457 -26.77 9.23 26.47
N PHE A 458 -27.17 8.27 25.66
CA PHE A 458 -26.40 7.06 25.41
C PHE A 458 -25.06 7.37 24.74
N ASP A 459 -25.01 8.30 23.79
CA ASP A 459 -23.80 8.60 23.03
C ASP A 459 -22.72 9.21 23.94
N VAL A 460 -23.12 10.01 24.93
CA VAL A 460 -22.23 10.53 25.99
C VAL A 460 -21.64 9.40 26.82
N LEU A 461 -22.47 8.47 27.27
CA LEU A 461 -22.02 7.31 28.05
C LEU A 461 -21.07 6.43 27.22
N TYR A 462 -21.39 6.21 25.95
CA TYR A 462 -20.63 5.37 25.03
C TYR A 462 -19.26 5.99 24.77
N ARG A 463 -19.20 7.28 24.42
CA ARG A 463 -17.95 8.03 24.25
C ARG A 463 -17.10 8.01 25.51
N THR A 464 -17.70 8.16 26.69
CA THR A 464 -16.99 8.10 27.98
C THR A 464 -16.31 6.74 28.21
N ALA A 465 -16.89 5.64 27.69
CA ALA A 465 -16.32 4.29 27.83
C ALA A 465 -15.01 4.09 27.06
N PHE A 466 -14.78 4.85 25.98
CA PHE A 466 -13.51 4.86 25.25
C PHE A 466 -12.46 5.74 25.93
N LEU A 467 -12.86 6.87 26.51
CA LEU A 467 -11.96 7.74 27.27
C LEU A 467 -11.46 7.08 28.59
N ARG A 468 -12.20 6.09 29.09
CA ARG A 468 -12.01 5.48 30.43
C ARG A 468 -12.02 3.97 30.33
N ASP A 469 -10.93 3.41 29.80
CA ASP A 469 -10.84 2.00 29.36
C ASP A 469 -11.00 0.96 30.50
N SER A 470 -10.66 1.31 31.75
CA SER A 470 -10.60 0.31 32.82
C SER A 470 -11.91 -0.47 33.07
N TYR A 471 -11.79 -1.76 33.36
CA TYR A 471 -12.89 -2.69 33.64
C TYR A 471 -13.95 -2.11 34.58
N ARG A 472 -13.54 -1.52 35.71
CA ARG A 472 -14.48 -0.96 36.70
C ARG A 472 -15.29 0.21 36.12
N ASN A 473 -14.66 1.06 35.30
CA ASN A 473 -15.32 2.19 34.66
C ASN A 473 -16.27 1.71 33.56
N ARG A 474 -15.82 0.81 32.68
CA ARG A 474 -16.66 0.19 31.64
C ARG A 474 -17.89 -0.49 32.24
N MET A 475 -17.74 -1.27 33.30
CA MET A 475 -18.87 -1.93 33.96
C MET A 475 -19.86 -0.94 34.59
N ALA A 476 -19.38 0.15 35.19
CA ALA A 476 -20.26 1.20 35.72
C ALA A 476 -21.06 1.90 34.61
N LEU A 477 -20.40 2.19 33.48
CA LEU A 477 -21.02 2.80 32.30
C LEU A 477 -22.02 1.85 31.63
N VAL A 478 -21.67 0.58 31.45
CA VAL A 478 -22.56 -0.46 30.90
C VAL A 478 -23.83 -0.60 31.74
N ARG A 479 -23.73 -0.61 33.08
CA ARG A 479 -24.91 -0.62 33.96
C ARG A 479 -25.79 0.59 33.70
N ARG A 480 -25.21 1.79 33.60
CA ARG A 480 -25.96 3.00 33.31
C ARG A 480 -26.59 3.00 31.92
N MET A 481 -25.89 2.51 30.89
CA MET A 481 -26.40 2.40 29.52
C MET A 481 -27.64 1.51 29.42
N LYS A 482 -27.72 0.46 30.25
CA LYS A 482 -28.90 -0.43 30.31
C LYS A 482 -30.14 0.25 30.92
N GLU A 483 -29.96 1.37 31.63
CA GLU A 483 -31.05 2.13 32.26
C GLU A 483 -31.59 3.27 31.39
N VAL A 484 -30.84 3.72 30.37
CA VAL A 484 -31.25 4.81 29.47
C VAL A 484 -31.99 4.28 28.25
N LYS A 485 -32.68 5.18 27.53
CA LYS A 485 -33.36 4.82 26.28
C LYS A 485 -32.32 4.35 25.25
N THR A 486 -32.46 3.11 24.79
CA THR A 486 -31.56 2.47 23.84
C THR A 486 -32.29 2.07 22.56
N THR A 487 -31.61 2.17 21.43
CA THR A 487 -32.05 1.55 20.17
C THR A 487 -31.70 0.05 20.16
N SER A 488 -32.11 -0.67 19.13
CA SER A 488 -31.67 -2.06 18.89
C SER A 488 -30.13 -2.14 18.77
N LEU A 489 -29.53 -1.27 17.96
CA LEU A 489 -28.08 -1.21 17.76
C LEU A 489 -27.30 -0.88 19.05
N ASN A 490 -27.82 0.04 19.88
CA ASN A 490 -27.20 0.38 21.16
C ASN A 490 -27.07 -0.83 22.10
N LYS A 491 -27.97 -1.82 22.00
CA LYS A 491 -27.89 -3.05 22.81
C LYS A 491 -26.71 -3.93 22.40
N LEU A 492 -26.40 -4.02 21.11
CA LEU A 492 -25.20 -4.69 20.62
C LEU A 492 -23.92 -3.98 21.09
N GLU A 493 -23.91 -2.64 21.03
CA GLU A 493 -22.77 -1.85 21.52
C GLU A 493 -22.50 -2.08 23.01
N ILE A 494 -23.56 -2.24 23.82
CA ILE A 494 -23.44 -2.62 25.23
C ILE A 494 -22.82 -4.02 25.37
N PHE A 495 -23.24 -5.01 24.58
CA PHE A 495 -22.63 -6.34 24.62
C PHE A 495 -21.16 -6.31 24.23
N ILE A 496 -20.78 -5.52 23.23
CA ILE A 496 -19.39 -5.35 22.79
C ILE A 496 -18.54 -4.74 23.90
N LEU A 497 -19.02 -3.66 24.54
CA LEU A 497 -18.32 -3.04 25.67
C LEU A 497 -18.19 -3.99 26.87
N GLU A 498 -19.21 -4.80 27.15
CA GLU A 498 -19.18 -5.75 28.25
C GLU A 498 -18.22 -6.91 27.98
N LEU A 499 -18.29 -7.51 26.78
CA LEU A 499 -17.39 -8.57 26.35
C LEU A 499 -15.94 -8.09 26.22
N SER A 500 -15.70 -6.88 25.68
CA SER A 500 -14.35 -6.32 25.58
C SER A 500 -13.72 -6.09 26.94
N ALA A 501 -14.49 -5.56 27.90
CA ALA A 501 -14.02 -5.38 29.27
C ALA A 501 -13.65 -6.72 29.94
N ILE A 502 -14.37 -7.80 29.62
CA ILE A 502 -14.10 -9.13 30.19
C ILE A 502 -12.92 -9.81 29.49
N LEU A 503 -12.88 -9.79 28.15
CA LEU A 503 -11.99 -10.62 27.32
C LEU A 503 -10.71 -9.90 26.82
N ASN A 504 -10.65 -8.58 26.80
CA ASN A 504 -9.50 -7.82 26.26
C ASN A 504 -8.52 -7.27 27.33
N ASN A 505 -8.64 -7.74 28.57
CA ASN A 505 -7.64 -7.65 29.66
C ASN A 505 -7.38 -6.27 30.31
N ASP A 506 -7.89 -6.09 31.55
CA ASP A 506 -7.45 -5.07 32.54
C ASP A 506 -7.09 -5.70 33.92
N GLY A 507 -6.78 -7.00 33.95
CA GLY A 507 -6.23 -7.66 35.15
C GLY A 507 -7.17 -7.96 36.33
N PHE A 508 -8.50 -7.72 36.25
CA PHE A 508 -9.43 -7.93 37.40
C PHE A 508 -10.58 -8.94 37.19
N SER A 509 -10.98 -9.29 35.96
CA SER A 509 -12.19 -10.09 35.67
C SER A 509 -11.99 -11.62 35.73
N PHE A 510 -10.76 -12.11 35.67
CA PHE A 510 -10.47 -13.54 35.44
C PHE A 510 -10.46 -14.44 36.68
N TYR A 511 -10.52 -13.86 37.89
CA TYR A 511 -10.49 -14.63 39.14
C TYR A 511 -11.89 -14.96 39.70
N GLN A 512 -12.96 -14.72 38.94
CA GLN A 512 -14.32 -15.04 39.35
C GLN A 512 -14.78 -16.37 38.72
N LYS A 513 -15.38 -17.24 39.54
CA LYS A 513 -15.85 -18.57 39.10
C LYS A 513 -16.91 -18.49 37.99
N ASP A 514 -17.68 -17.41 37.92
CA ASP A 514 -18.83 -17.29 37.03
C ASP A 514 -18.51 -16.61 35.68
N THR A 515 -17.26 -16.20 35.44
CA THR A 515 -16.86 -15.45 34.23
C THR A 515 -17.16 -16.22 32.95
N GLU A 516 -16.89 -17.53 32.91
CA GLU A 516 -17.17 -18.37 31.73
C GLU A 516 -18.67 -18.42 31.41
N ALA A 517 -19.51 -18.58 32.43
CA ALA A 517 -20.96 -18.63 32.29
C ALA A 517 -21.50 -17.29 31.79
N ARG A 518 -20.99 -16.17 32.33
CA ARG A 518 -21.38 -14.82 31.90
C ARG A 518 -20.99 -14.54 30.45
N VAL A 519 -19.78 -14.92 30.02
CA VAL A 519 -19.35 -14.76 28.62
C VAL A 519 -20.23 -15.61 27.70
N SER A 520 -20.55 -16.85 28.10
CA SER A 520 -21.42 -17.74 27.32
C SER A 520 -22.82 -17.15 27.13
N GLU A 521 -23.41 -16.59 28.19
CA GLU A 521 -24.71 -15.90 28.17
C GLU A 521 -24.68 -14.69 27.22
N LEU A 522 -23.67 -13.83 27.34
CA LEU A 522 -23.50 -12.64 26.50
C LEU A 522 -23.35 -13.00 25.03
N LEU A 523 -22.52 -14.01 24.71
CA LEU A 523 -22.34 -14.47 23.34
C LEU A 523 -23.63 -15.06 22.76
N GLN A 524 -24.42 -15.79 23.55
CA GLN A 524 -25.70 -16.33 23.09
C GLN A 524 -26.72 -15.22 22.78
N HIS A 525 -26.74 -14.16 23.59
CA HIS A 525 -27.58 -12.98 23.32
C HIS A 525 -27.12 -12.21 22.09
N PHE A 526 -25.81 -12.04 21.91
CA PHE A 526 -25.24 -11.42 20.71
C PHE A 526 -25.61 -12.24 19.46
N GLU A 527 -25.45 -13.57 19.51
CA GLU A 527 -25.74 -14.47 18.40
C GLU A 527 -27.19 -14.34 17.89
N LYS A 528 -28.14 -14.25 18.81
CA LYS A 528 -29.58 -14.16 18.51
C LYS A 528 -30.04 -12.75 18.09
N HIS A 529 -29.18 -11.75 18.12
CA HIS A 529 -29.57 -10.37 17.83
C HIS A 529 -29.81 -10.13 16.33
N PRO A 530 -30.90 -9.46 15.90
CA PRO A 530 -31.24 -9.29 14.48
C PRO A 530 -30.17 -8.52 13.69
N GLU A 531 -29.51 -7.56 14.34
CA GLU A 531 -28.48 -6.70 13.73
C GLU A 531 -27.04 -7.22 13.93
N ARG A 532 -26.85 -8.48 14.38
CA ARG A 532 -25.53 -9.08 14.64
C ARG A 532 -24.53 -8.87 13.49
N HIS A 533 -25.02 -8.96 12.26
CA HIS A 533 -24.21 -8.85 11.04
C HIS A 533 -23.43 -7.53 10.94
N VAL A 534 -23.93 -6.43 11.53
CA VAL A 534 -23.25 -5.12 11.56
C VAL A 534 -21.95 -5.17 12.39
N PHE A 535 -21.88 -6.09 13.36
CA PHE A 535 -20.78 -6.25 14.31
C PHE A 535 -20.20 -7.68 14.27
N GLU A 536 -20.30 -8.36 13.13
CA GLU A 536 -19.95 -9.78 13.00
C GLU A 536 -18.50 -10.10 13.44
N PRO A 537 -17.47 -9.31 13.08
CA PRO A 537 -16.10 -9.58 13.52
C PRO A 537 -15.91 -9.49 15.03
N PHE A 538 -16.60 -8.57 15.72
CA PHE A 538 -16.54 -8.52 17.19
C PHE A 538 -17.08 -9.81 17.79
N TYR A 539 -18.24 -10.29 17.31
CA TYR A 539 -18.78 -11.57 17.77
C TYR A 539 -17.81 -12.72 17.52
N LEU A 540 -17.22 -12.79 16.32
CA LEU A 540 -16.29 -13.86 15.96
C LEU A 540 -14.98 -13.78 16.78
N ASP A 541 -14.45 -12.58 17.01
CA ASP A 541 -13.28 -12.31 17.85
C ASP A 541 -13.53 -12.75 19.30
N PHE A 542 -14.62 -12.29 19.91
CA PHE A 542 -14.98 -12.69 21.28
C PHE A 542 -15.25 -14.20 21.39
N SER A 543 -15.88 -14.79 20.38
CA SER A 543 -16.09 -16.24 20.33
C SER A 543 -14.75 -16.99 20.19
N ALA A 544 -13.80 -16.46 19.41
CA ALA A 544 -12.46 -17.03 19.28
C ALA A 544 -11.70 -16.98 20.61
N LYS A 545 -11.73 -15.84 21.31
CA LYS A 545 -11.15 -15.68 22.66
C LYS A 545 -11.79 -16.61 23.68
N HIS A 546 -13.12 -16.76 23.63
CA HIS A 546 -13.83 -17.69 24.50
C HIS A 546 -13.40 -19.15 24.27
N LYS A 547 -13.19 -19.56 23.00
CA LYS A 547 -12.63 -20.88 22.66
C LYS A 547 -11.18 -21.02 23.12
N LEU A 548 -10.38 -19.98 22.90
CA LEU A 548 -8.99 -19.91 23.33
C LEU A 548 -8.86 -20.13 24.85
N TYR A 549 -9.76 -19.56 25.65
CA TYR A 549 -9.76 -19.70 27.13
C TYR A 549 -10.25 -21.05 27.63
N ARG A 550 -10.85 -21.85 26.75
CA ARG A 550 -11.19 -23.27 26.98
C ARG A 550 -10.13 -24.24 26.44
N ASN A 551 -8.97 -23.74 26.01
CA ASN A 551 -7.91 -24.50 25.33
C ASN A 551 -8.33 -25.11 23.98
N ASP A 552 -9.40 -24.61 23.35
CA ASP A 552 -9.81 -25.01 22.00
C ASP A 552 -9.09 -24.11 20.96
N PHE A 553 -7.79 -24.36 20.76
CA PHE A 553 -6.93 -23.57 19.88
C PHE A 553 -7.34 -23.65 18.41
N ASP A 554 -7.79 -24.82 17.95
CA ASP A 554 -8.22 -25.02 16.56
C ASP A 554 -9.54 -24.30 16.28
N GLY A 555 -10.50 -24.38 17.21
CA GLY A 555 -11.74 -23.61 17.15
C GLY A 555 -11.49 -22.10 17.18
N ALA A 556 -10.61 -21.64 18.06
CA ALA A 556 -10.19 -20.23 18.13
C ALA A 556 -9.57 -19.77 16.81
N ARG A 557 -8.62 -20.52 16.25
CA ARG A 557 -7.95 -20.18 14.97
C ARG A 557 -8.94 -20.06 13.82
N LYS A 558 -9.91 -21.00 13.72
CA LYS A 558 -10.96 -20.95 12.69
C LYS A 558 -11.81 -19.70 12.80
N LEU A 559 -12.19 -19.32 14.02
CA LEU A 559 -13.00 -18.14 14.29
C LEU A 559 -12.23 -16.84 14.05
N PHE A 560 -10.98 -16.74 14.50
CA PHE A 560 -10.11 -15.59 14.23
C PHE A 560 -9.87 -15.37 12.73
N ARG A 561 -9.58 -16.45 11.97
CA ARG A 561 -9.44 -16.36 10.50
C ARG A 561 -10.72 -15.83 9.84
N LYS A 562 -11.88 -16.34 10.27
CA LYS A 562 -13.18 -15.86 9.79
C LYS A 562 -13.45 -14.41 10.20
N ALA A 563 -13.09 -14.02 11.43
CA ALA A 563 -13.22 -12.66 11.93
C ALA A 563 -12.39 -11.69 11.07
N LEU A 564 -11.15 -12.07 10.76
CA LEU A 564 -10.25 -11.29 9.92
C LEU A 564 -10.78 -11.15 8.49
N GLU A 565 -11.26 -12.24 7.88
CA GLU A 565 -11.88 -12.22 6.55
C GLU A 565 -13.13 -11.32 6.50
N VAL A 566 -14.04 -11.44 7.47
CA VAL A 566 -15.24 -10.61 7.52
C VAL A 566 -14.89 -9.14 7.80
N SER A 567 -13.82 -8.89 8.56
CA SER A 567 -13.41 -7.53 8.90
C SER A 567 -13.00 -6.69 7.67
N GLU A 568 -12.48 -7.34 6.61
CA GLU A 568 -12.14 -6.68 5.34
C GLU A 568 -13.37 -6.15 4.59
N ASN A 569 -14.51 -6.81 4.75
CA ASN A 569 -15.73 -6.49 3.98
C ASN A 569 -16.49 -5.27 4.50
N TYR A 570 -16.13 -4.78 5.67
CA TYR A 570 -16.83 -3.70 6.37
C TYR A 570 -15.89 -2.67 6.96
N CYS A 571 -14.58 -2.96 6.94
CA CYS A 571 -13.55 -2.08 7.47
C CYS A 571 -13.80 -1.79 8.95
N PHE A 572 -13.41 -2.65 9.89
CA PHE A 572 -13.74 -2.43 11.32
C PHE A 572 -12.72 -1.54 12.06
N GLY A 573 -12.17 -0.54 11.36
CA GLY A 573 -11.09 0.29 11.88
C GLY A 573 -9.95 -0.53 12.49
N GLU A 574 -9.42 -0.05 13.63
CA GLU A 574 -8.28 -0.64 14.33
C GLU A 574 -8.54 -2.07 14.84
N HIS A 575 -9.81 -2.47 14.96
CA HIS A 575 -10.16 -3.81 15.41
C HIS A 575 -9.63 -4.90 14.47
N GLN A 576 -9.54 -4.61 13.17
CA GLN A 576 -8.92 -5.53 12.20
C GLN A 576 -7.45 -5.83 12.56
N GLY A 577 -6.68 -4.81 12.95
CA GLY A 577 -5.31 -4.96 13.42
C GLY A 577 -5.24 -5.79 14.70
N GLY A 578 -6.17 -5.56 15.63
CA GLY A 578 -6.32 -6.35 16.85
C GLY A 578 -6.57 -7.84 16.57
N ILE A 579 -7.52 -8.17 15.69
CA ILE A 579 -7.79 -9.56 15.28
C ILE A 579 -6.56 -10.18 14.61
N ALA A 580 -5.87 -9.43 13.74
CA ALA A 580 -4.67 -9.90 13.07
C ALA A 580 -3.53 -10.17 14.07
N ARG A 581 -3.32 -9.29 15.06
CA ARG A 581 -2.37 -9.52 16.17
C ARG A 581 -2.71 -10.79 16.92
N ASP A 582 -3.96 -10.92 17.34
CA ASP A 582 -4.41 -12.03 18.20
C ASP A 582 -4.29 -13.37 17.46
N LEU A 583 -4.68 -13.40 16.18
CA LEU A 583 -4.48 -14.56 15.31
C LEU A 583 -3.01 -14.87 15.08
N LEU A 584 -2.19 -13.87 14.78
CA LEU A 584 -0.76 -14.07 14.52
C LEU A 584 -0.05 -14.60 15.76
N SER A 585 -0.31 -14.00 16.93
CA SER A 585 0.18 -14.47 18.22
C SER A 585 -0.23 -15.92 18.51
N LEU A 586 -1.47 -16.30 18.20
CA LEU A 586 -1.91 -17.69 18.33
C LEU A 586 -1.16 -18.64 17.38
N GLU A 587 -1.00 -18.28 16.10
CA GLU A 587 -0.31 -19.12 15.13
C GLU A 587 1.19 -19.28 15.45
N LEU A 588 1.82 -18.26 16.02
CA LEU A 588 3.21 -18.31 16.50
C LEU A 588 3.34 -19.15 17.78
N ALA A 589 2.41 -19.02 18.71
CA ALA A 589 2.46 -19.70 20.00
C ALA A 589 2.05 -21.17 19.91
N VAL A 590 1.04 -21.48 19.09
CA VAL A 590 0.49 -22.83 18.91
C VAL A 590 0.51 -23.15 17.41
N PRO A 591 1.69 -23.47 16.84
CA PRO A 591 1.80 -23.70 15.41
C PRO A 591 1.06 -24.96 14.96
N MET A 592 0.44 -24.88 13.78
CA MET A 592 -0.11 -26.07 13.12
C MET A 592 0.99 -27.06 12.72
N LYS A 593 0.62 -28.33 12.51
CA LYS A 593 1.55 -29.36 11.99
C LYS A 593 2.25 -28.95 10.69
N THR A 594 1.60 -28.13 9.87
CA THR A 594 2.15 -27.59 8.63
C THR A 594 2.35 -26.07 8.76
N PHE A 595 3.61 -25.65 8.76
CA PHE A 595 3.99 -24.25 8.75
C PHE A 595 3.78 -23.63 7.37
N ASN A 596 3.11 -22.46 7.30
CA ASN A 596 2.88 -21.72 6.05
C ASN A 596 3.22 -20.24 6.25
N LEU A 597 4.44 -19.86 5.88
CA LEU A 597 4.94 -18.50 6.03
C LEU A 597 4.11 -17.46 5.26
N ASN A 598 3.70 -17.77 4.03
CA ASN A 598 2.87 -16.86 3.23
C ASN A 598 1.55 -16.52 3.92
N SER A 599 0.97 -17.49 4.64
CA SER A 599 -0.24 -17.23 5.45
C SER A 599 0.07 -16.29 6.62
N LEU A 600 1.24 -16.43 7.26
CA LEU A 600 1.63 -15.59 8.40
C LEU A 600 2.01 -14.18 7.97
N GLU A 601 2.73 -14.03 6.86
CA GLU A 601 3.05 -12.73 6.25
C GLU A 601 1.77 -11.98 5.85
N SER A 602 0.79 -12.69 5.29
CA SER A 602 -0.51 -12.09 4.96
C SER A 602 -1.27 -11.61 6.22
N ILE A 603 -1.18 -12.34 7.34
CA ILE A 603 -1.76 -11.89 8.62
C ILE A 603 -0.95 -10.72 9.19
N PHE A 604 0.38 -10.80 9.14
CA PHE A 604 1.31 -9.78 9.62
C PHE A 604 1.14 -8.44 8.88
N SER A 605 0.95 -8.47 7.55
CA SER A 605 0.67 -7.26 6.77
C SER A 605 -0.59 -6.54 7.27
N ARG A 606 -1.64 -7.28 7.66
CA ARG A 606 -2.86 -6.71 8.24
C ARG A 606 -2.64 -6.21 9.66
N PHE A 607 -1.82 -6.91 10.44
CA PHE A 607 -1.42 -6.48 11.78
C PHE A 607 -0.66 -5.16 11.74
N ILE A 608 0.38 -5.06 10.90
CA ILE A 608 1.15 -3.82 10.71
C ILE A 608 0.27 -2.71 10.17
N GLY A 609 -0.59 -2.99 9.18
CA GLY A 609 -1.54 -1.99 8.69
C GLY A 609 -2.46 -1.49 9.80
N GLY A 610 -2.94 -2.35 10.69
CA GLY A 610 -3.80 -1.94 11.80
C GLY A 610 -3.09 -1.27 12.96
N LEU A 611 -1.77 -1.07 12.90
CA LEU A 611 -0.99 -0.36 13.90
C LEU A 611 -0.43 0.93 13.31
N VAL A 612 -0.87 2.07 13.83
CA VAL A 612 -0.13 3.32 13.71
C VAL A 612 1.09 3.18 14.64
N PHE A 613 2.25 2.79 14.11
CA PHE A 613 3.48 2.83 14.88
C PHE A 613 4.03 4.26 14.86
N GLU A 614 4.10 4.91 16.02
CA GLU A 614 4.71 6.24 16.15
C GLU A 614 6.26 6.19 16.19
N ASP A 615 6.88 5.00 16.34
CA ASP A 615 8.31 4.92 16.69
C ASP A 615 9.09 3.77 16.01
N SER A 616 8.93 3.53 14.71
CA SER A 616 9.89 2.69 13.98
C SER A 616 10.56 3.43 12.83
N ASN A 617 11.77 3.95 13.11
CA ASN A 617 12.75 4.38 12.11
C ASN A 617 13.24 3.23 11.19
N ASP A 618 12.70 2.01 11.33
CA ASP A 618 13.02 0.88 10.47
C ASP A 618 12.18 0.96 9.18
N LEU A 619 12.87 1.27 8.08
CA LEU A 619 12.32 1.43 6.72
C LEU A 619 11.68 0.16 6.11
N SER A 620 11.49 -0.93 6.86
CA SER A 620 10.73 -2.10 6.41
C SER A 620 10.31 -2.99 7.59
N PRO A 621 9.01 -3.06 7.95
CA PRO A 621 8.54 -3.94 9.01
C PRO A 621 8.62 -5.40 8.56
N VAL A 622 9.45 -6.19 9.23
CA VAL A 622 9.58 -7.64 8.96
C VAL A 622 9.09 -8.43 10.17
N ILE A 623 8.32 -9.50 9.94
CA ILE A 623 7.59 -10.27 10.96
C ILE A 623 8.49 -10.72 12.12
N GLU A 624 9.75 -11.04 11.84
CA GLU A 624 10.73 -11.57 12.76
C GLU A 624 11.11 -10.58 13.88
N ASN A 625 11.07 -9.28 13.60
CA ASN A 625 11.33 -8.26 14.60
C ASN A 625 10.21 -8.21 15.66
N TYR A 626 9.00 -8.67 15.30
CA TYR A 626 7.81 -8.63 16.17
C TYR A 626 7.52 -9.95 16.86
N VAL A 627 8.04 -11.07 16.35
CA VAL A 627 7.82 -12.42 16.89
C VAL A 627 8.00 -12.50 18.41
N PRO A 628 9.09 -12.00 19.03
CA PRO A 628 9.26 -12.08 20.48
C PRO A 628 8.15 -11.38 21.26
N GLY A 629 7.79 -10.16 20.84
CA GLY A 629 6.72 -9.38 21.48
C GLY A 629 5.35 -10.02 21.29
N LEU A 630 5.07 -10.58 20.12
CA LEU A 630 3.80 -11.28 19.83
C LEU A 630 3.65 -12.57 20.64
N PHE A 631 4.73 -13.31 20.85
CA PHE A 631 4.74 -14.51 21.67
C PHE A 631 4.55 -14.17 23.17
N GLU A 632 5.21 -13.12 23.64
CA GLU A 632 5.00 -12.61 25.00
C GLU A 632 3.57 -12.12 25.21
N TYR A 633 3.04 -11.35 24.25
CA TYR A 633 1.65 -10.90 24.24
C TYR A 633 0.67 -12.08 24.31
N PHE A 634 0.94 -13.17 23.58
CA PHE A 634 0.11 -14.37 23.66
C PHE A 634 0.02 -14.90 25.10
N GLY A 635 1.17 -15.14 25.74
CA GLY A 635 1.21 -15.80 27.06
C GLY A 635 0.86 -14.91 28.25
N LYS A 636 1.05 -13.58 28.14
CA LYS A 636 0.81 -12.62 29.22
C LYS A 636 -0.53 -11.88 29.10
N THR A 637 -0.99 -11.62 27.89
CA THR A 637 -2.13 -10.73 27.66
C THR A 637 -3.30 -11.44 26.99
N LEU A 638 -3.06 -12.15 25.89
CA LEU A 638 -4.13 -12.76 25.09
C LEU A 638 -4.68 -14.02 25.75
N TYR A 639 -3.84 -15.03 26.04
CA TYR A 639 -4.24 -16.35 26.53
C TYR A 639 -4.23 -16.43 28.06
N THR A 640 -5.43 -16.36 28.63
CA THR A 640 -5.69 -16.56 30.06
C THR A 640 -6.82 -17.58 30.22
N PRO A 641 -6.53 -18.88 30.44
CA PRO A 641 -7.57 -19.90 30.52
C PRO A 641 -8.53 -19.63 31.68
N TYR A 642 -9.80 -20.03 31.51
CA TYR A 642 -10.78 -19.92 32.59
C TYR A 642 -10.38 -20.82 33.78
N ILE A 643 -10.90 -20.48 34.96
CA ILE A 643 -10.76 -21.34 36.16
C ILE A 643 -11.29 -22.74 35.82
N GLY A 644 -10.46 -23.76 36.06
CA GLY A 644 -10.78 -25.16 35.77
C GLY A 644 -10.12 -25.71 34.49
N TYR A 645 -9.55 -24.86 33.64
CA TYR A 645 -8.77 -25.29 32.47
C TYR A 645 -7.27 -25.18 32.78
N PRO A 646 -6.48 -26.24 32.53
CA PRO A 646 -5.03 -26.18 32.77
C PRO A 646 -4.37 -25.19 31.81
N LYS A 647 -3.38 -24.43 32.28
CA LYS A 647 -2.59 -23.57 31.38
C LYS A 647 -1.77 -24.45 30.45
N ALA A 648 -1.97 -24.31 29.15
CA ALA A 648 -1.26 -25.07 28.14
C ALA A 648 0.25 -24.76 28.18
N GLU A 649 1.05 -25.79 27.98
CA GLU A 649 2.50 -25.67 27.85
C GLU A 649 2.84 -25.22 26.42
N ILE A 650 3.07 -23.91 26.27
CA ILE A 650 3.27 -23.24 24.96
C ILE A 650 4.75 -23.31 24.53
N ILE A 651 5.67 -23.40 25.48
CA ILE A 651 7.11 -23.54 25.22
C ILE A 651 7.44 -25.03 25.32
N SER A 652 8.02 -25.60 24.28
CA SER A 652 8.51 -26.97 24.34
C SER A 652 9.60 -27.09 25.42
N GLU A 653 9.53 -28.12 26.26
CA GLU A 653 10.63 -28.48 27.16
C GLU A 653 11.76 -29.23 26.42
N LEU A 654 11.54 -29.61 25.14
CA LEU A 654 12.50 -30.33 24.30
C LEU A 654 13.88 -29.66 24.22
N PRO A 655 14.03 -28.32 24.08
CA PRO A 655 15.33 -27.67 24.19
C PRO A 655 16.04 -27.98 25.51
N LYS A 656 15.33 -27.92 26.64
CA LYS A 656 15.94 -28.16 27.96
C LYS A 656 16.31 -29.63 28.10
N GLU A 657 15.49 -30.54 27.61
CA GLU A 657 15.80 -31.98 27.60
C GLU A 657 17.03 -32.28 26.73
N VAL A 658 17.09 -31.72 25.51
CA VAL A 658 18.24 -31.86 24.61
C VAL A 658 19.48 -31.26 25.24
N ILE A 659 19.41 -30.00 25.70
CA ILE A 659 20.53 -29.32 26.37
C ILE A 659 20.99 -30.17 27.55
N ARG A 660 20.10 -30.66 28.41
CA ARG A 660 20.46 -31.52 29.54
C ARG A 660 21.14 -32.83 29.09
N PHE A 661 20.66 -33.43 28.00
CA PHE A 661 21.23 -34.65 27.45
C PHE A 661 22.66 -34.44 26.92
N VAL A 662 22.92 -33.36 26.16
CA VAL A 662 24.27 -33.09 25.61
C VAL A 662 25.22 -32.33 26.54
N MET A 663 24.71 -31.60 27.54
CA MET A 663 25.52 -30.84 28.51
C MET A 663 26.07 -31.69 29.67
N GLU A 664 25.82 -33.00 29.71
CA GLU A 664 26.34 -33.87 30.76
C GLU A 664 27.89 -33.88 30.72
N PRO A 665 28.58 -33.20 31.66
CA PRO A 665 30.01 -32.88 31.50
C PRO A 665 30.93 -34.10 31.71
N SER A 666 30.39 -35.12 32.37
CA SER A 666 31.14 -36.24 32.92
C SER A 666 31.32 -37.39 31.92
N LYS A 667 30.58 -37.39 30.80
CA LYS A 667 30.50 -38.53 29.88
C LYS A 667 30.44 -38.08 28.42
N GLN A 668 31.43 -38.51 27.62
CA GLN A 668 31.30 -38.48 26.17
C GLN A 668 30.31 -39.57 25.75
N LEU A 669 29.22 -39.16 25.09
CA LEU A 669 28.14 -40.07 24.69
C LEU A 669 28.59 -40.93 23.50
N ALA A 670 28.29 -42.23 23.56
CA ALA A 670 28.50 -43.13 22.42
C ALA A 670 27.44 -42.89 21.33
N ARG A 671 27.77 -43.25 20.08
CA ARG A 671 26.86 -43.11 18.94
C ARG A 671 25.54 -43.84 19.17
N GLU A 672 25.61 -45.05 19.73
CA GLU A 672 24.46 -45.91 20.01
C GLU A 672 23.51 -45.25 21.03
N GLU A 673 24.05 -44.63 22.08
CA GLU A 673 23.25 -43.95 23.12
C GLU A 673 22.48 -42.76 22.54
N ILE A 674 23.11 -41.97 21.67
CA ILE A 674 22.45 -40.85 21.02
C ILE A 674 21.39 -41.35 20.02
N CYS A 675 21.67 -42.42 19.26
CA CYS A 675 20.68 -43.04 18.37
C CYS A 675 19.44 -43.54 19.12
N GLU A 676 19.63 -44.25 20.24
CA GLU A 676 18.53 -44.71 21.09
C GLU A 676 17.70 -43.54 21.62
N TRP A 677 18.38 -42.48 22.06
CA TRP A 677 17.71 -41.26 22.52
C TRP A 677 16.91 -40.58 21.40
N ILE A 678 17.50 -40.38 20.21
CA ILE A 678 16.80 -39.81 19.05
C ILE A 678 15.58 -40.65 18.69
N ASN A 679 15.71 -41.98 18.63
CA ASN A 679 14.61 -42.86 18.29
C ASN A 679 13.46 -42.78 19.31
N LYS A 680 13.79 -42.70 20.60
CA LYS A 680 12.81 -42.51 21.67
C LYS A 680 12.05 -41.17 21.56
N HIS A 681 12.73 -40.12 21.08
CA HIS A 681 12.19 -38.77 20.95
C HIS A 681 11.86 -38.37 19.49
N PHE A 682 11.82 -39.33 18.56
CA PHE A 682 11.79 -39.07 17.11
C PHE A 682 10.59 -38.20 16.70
N SER A 683 9.40 -38.51 17.20
CA SER A 683 8.17 -37.77 16.88
C SER A 683 8.25 -36.30 17.27
N ASP A 684 8.95 -36.01 18.36
CA ASP A 684 9.12 -34.67 18.88
C ASP A 684 10.21 -33.91 18.12
N LEU A 685 11.36 -34.56 17.89
CA LEU A 685 12.49 -33.98 17.16
C LEU A 685 12.17 -33.68 15.69
N ALA A 686 11.39 -34.54 15.02
CA ALA A 686 11.08 -34.41 13.60
C ALA A 686 10.00 -33.34 13.31
N VAL A 687 9.12 -33.05 14.27
CA VAL A 687 7.90 -32.28 14.03
C VAL A 687 7.81 -31.00 14.89
N LYS A 688 8.26 -31.01 16.14
CA LYS A 688 8.04 -29.88 17.05
C LYS A 688 9.00 -28.73 16.77
N SER A 689 8.44 -27.51 16.70
CA SER A 689 9.22 -26.28 16.86
C SER A 689 9.75 -26.20 18.28
N VAL A 690 11.04 -25.90 18.44
CA VAL A 690 11.71 -25.96 19.74
C VAL A 690 11.75 -24.63 20.48
N SER A 691 11.66 -23.51 19.79
CA SER A 691 11.65 -22.18 20.41
C SER A 691 10.27 -21.53 20.31
N GLY A 692 9.83 -20.95 21.44
CA GLY A 692 8.57 -20.22 21.54
C GLY A 692 8.47 -19.14 20.48
N GLY A 693 7.62 -19.35 19.49
CA GLY A 693 7.32 -18.38 18.45
C GLY A 693 8.31 -18.28 17.30
N ARG A 694 9.46 -19.00 17.27
CA ARG A 694 10.45 -18.87 16.18
C ARG A 694 10.47 -20.01 15.14
N ASN A 695 9.60 -21.01 15.27
CA ASN A 695 9.47 -22.13 14.33
C ASN A 695 10.82 -22.78 13.99
N GLU A 696 11.76 -22.78 14.95
CA GLU A 696 13.08 -23.36 14.75
C GLU A 696 12.98 -24.87 14.96
N SER A 697 13.63 -25.63 14.09
CA SER A 697 13.88 -27.04 14.36
C SER A 697 14.95 -27.17 15.44
N ILE A 698 15.01 -28.34 16.08
CA ILE A 698 16.07 -28.63 17.04
C ILE A 698 17.46 -28.48 16.41
N LEU A 699 17.62 -28.87 15.14
CA LEU A 699 18.87 -28.76 14.41
C LEU A 699 19.29 -27.29 14.23
N VAL A 700 18.36 -26.41 13.84
CA VAL A 700 18.63 -24.97 13.71
C VAL A 700 19.05 -24.37 15.05
N LEU A 701 18.35 -24.73 16.14
CA LEU A 701 18.70 -24.27 17.48
C LEU A 701 20.11 -24.72 17.88
N LEU A 702 20.44 -26.00 17.66
CA LEU A 702 21.76 -26.54 17.98
C LEU A 702 22.87 -25.86 17.19
N ILE A 703 22.67 -25.57 15.90
CA ILE A 703 23.65 -24.84 15.08
C ILE A 703 23.88 -23.40 15.61
N LYS A 704 22.81 -22.73 16.07
CA LYS A 704 22.91 -21.38 16.66
C LYS A 704 23.59 -21.40 18.03
N ILE A 705 23.31 -22.39 18.87
CA ILE A 705 24.03 -22.58 20.14
C ILE A 705 25.50 -22.89 19.85
N ALA A 706 25.77 -23.74 18.84
CA ALA A 706 27.11 -24.11 18.43
C ALA A 706 27.97 -22.90 18.04
N SER A 707 27.40 -21.87 17.42
CA SER A 707 28.15 -20.62 17.13
C SER A 707 28.59 -19.83 18.36
N ASP A 708 27.90 -19.97 19.49
CA ASP A 708 28.28 -19.30 20.75
C ASP A 708 29.25 -20.14 21.60
N LEU A 709 29.50 -21.40 21.24
CA LEU A 709 30.36 -22.31 22.02
C LEU A 709 31.77 -21.80 22.26
N PRO A 710 32.48 -21.14 21.31
CA PRO A 710 33.81 -20.61 21.59
C PRO A 710 33.83 -19.62 22.76
N ARG A 711 32.81 -18.74 22.84
CA ARG A 711 32.63 -17.80 23.94
C ARG A 711 32.27 -18.53 25.23
N MET A 712 31.43 -19.56 25.16
CA MET A 712 31.11 -20.38 26.33
C MET A 712 32.33 -21.16 26.85
N LYS A 713 33.20 -21.64 25.96
CA LYS A 713 34.45 -22.34 26.28
C LYS A 713 35.44 -21.44 27.01
N GLU A 714 35.54 -20.18 26.58
CA GLU A 714 36.34 -19.16 27.29
C GLU A 714 35.82 -18.96 28.72
N ILE A 715 34.51 -18.75 28.90
CA ILE A 715 33.88 -18.60 30.22
C ILE A 715 34.04 -19.86 31.07
N ALA A 716 33.85 -21.04 30.48
CA ALA A 716 33.98 -22.33 31.14
C ALA A 716 35.40 -22.57 31.66
N SER A 717 36.42 -22.16 30.89
CA SER A 717 37.83 -22.26 31.29
C SER A 717 38.13 -21.44 32.55
N LEU A 718 37.50 -20.27 32.69
CA LEU A 718 37.65 -19.39 33.86
C LEU A 718 37.07 -20.00 35.15
N VAL A 719 36.09 -20.91 35.03
CA VAL A 719 35.46 -21.61 36.16
C VAL A 719 35.96 -23.05 36.33
N GLY A 720 37.03 -23.45 35.62
CA GLY A 720 37.63 -24.79 35.73
C GLY A 720 36.80 -25.91 35.09
N PHE A 721 35.92 -25.58 34.13
CA PHE A 721 35.07 -26.54 33.42
C PHE A 721 35.64 -26.85 32.03
N SER A 722 35.91 -28.12 31.72
CA SER A 722 36.29 -28.55 30.36
C SER A 722 35.05 -28.71 29.49
N PHE A 723 34.98 -27.94 28.40
CA PHE A 723 33.85 -27.93 27.48
C PHE A 723 34.01 -28.94 26.31
N ASP A 724 35.17 -29.58 26.18
CA ASP A 724 35.52 -30.41 25.01
C ASP A 724 34.60 -31.63 24.83
N VAL A 725 34.14 -32.21 25.95
CA VAL A 725 33.19 -33.35 25.94
C VAL A 725 31.82 -32.91 25.42
N VAL A 726 31.35 -31.74 25.88
CA VAL A 726 30.07 -31.17 25.48
C VAL A 726 30.10 -30.82 23.99
N GLU A 727 31.17 -30.17 23.52
CA GLU A 727 31.36 -29.83 22.11
C GLU A 727 31.25 -31.08 21.20
N LYS A 728 31.94 -32.17 21.56
CA LYS A 728 31.86 -33.45 20.82
C LYS A 728 30.44 -34.03 20.82
N ASN A 729 29.75 -34.00 21.96
CA ASN A 729 28.37 -34.50 22.07
C ASN A 729 27.41 -33.68 21.19
N TYR A 730 27.56 -32.34 21.15
CA TYR A 730 26.77 -31.46 20.29
C TYR A 730 26.99 -31.76 18.80
N HIS A 731 28.24 -31.89 18.36
CA HIS A 731 28.56 -32.20 16.96
C HIS A 731 28.00 -33.56 16.55
N LEU A 732 28.22 -34.60 17.36
CA LEU A 732 27.71 -35.94 17.08
C LEU A 732 26.17 -35.98 17.05
N LEU A 733 25.50 -35.25 17.96
CA LEU A 733 24.04 -35.13 17.93
C LEU A 733 23.54 -34.47 16.64
N MET A 734 24.16 -33.37 16.20
CA MET A 734 23.78 -32.70 14.95
C MET A 734 23.93 -33.62 13.74
N GLU A 735 25.05 -34.35 13.64
CA GLU A 735 25.29 -35.32 12.57
C GLU A 735 24.22 -36.42 12.55
N LEU A 736 23.93 -37.03 13.71
CA LEU A 736 22.95 -38.10 13.81
C LEU A 736 21.52 -37.62 13.56
N LEU A 737 21.17 -36.39 13.95
CA LEU A 737 19.87 -35.79 13.62
C LEU A 737 19.71 -35.62 12.11
N ILE A 738 20.76 -35.23 11.39
CA ILE A 738 20.74 -35.11 9.92
C ILE A 738 20.62 -36.49 9.27
N GLU A 739 21.36 -37.48 9.76
CA GLU A 739 21.33 -38.86 9.23
C GLU A 739 19.98 -39.56 9.45
N LEU A 740 19.45 -39.49 10.68
CA LEU A 740 18.26 -40.22 11.08
C LEU A 740 16.96 -39.46 10.76
N ILE A 741 17.02 -38.14 10.65
CA ILE A 741 15.87 -37.27 10.35
C ILE A 741 16.18 -36.30 9.19
N PRO A 742 16.39 -36.80 7.95
CA PRO A 742 16.78 -35.96 6.81
C PRO A 742 15.83 -34.80 6.51
N SER A 743 14.56 -34.91 6.90
CA SER A 743 13.57 -33.83 6.76
C SER A 743 13.96 -32.54 7.50
N LEU A 744 14.86 -32.61 8.49
CA LEU A 744 15.35 -31.42 9.20
C LEU A 744 16.25 -30.54 8.33
N SER A 745 16.91 -31.09 7.31
CA SER A 745 17.90 -30.40 6.48
C SER A 745 17.34 -29.16 5.76
N ASN A 746 16.03 -29.15 5.50
CA ASN A 746 15.32 -28.05 4.81
C ASN A 746 14.34 -27.29 5.73
N LYS A 747 14.34 -27.57 7.04
CA LYS A 747 13.48 -26.88 8.00
C LYS A 747 14.07 -25.52 8.36
N ALA A 748 13.72 -24.51 7.57
CA ALA A 748 14.11 -23.13 7.81
C ALA A 748 13.39 -22.51 9.02
N ASP A 749 14.06 -21.55 9.68
CA ASP A 749 13.44 -20.70 10.70
C ASP A 749 12.59 -19.56 10.08
N PHE A 750 12.03 -18.66 10.89
CA PHE A 750 11.27 -17.52 10.37
C PHE A 750 12.05 -16.58 9.45
N LYS A 751 13.38 -16.46 9.65
CA LYS A 751 14.24 -15.69 8.75
C LYS A 751 14.50 -16.44 7.44
N ARG A 752 13.80 -17.55 7.20
CA ARG A 752 14.00 -18.47 6.08
C ARG A 752 15.44 -19.01 6.03
N GLN A 753 16.14 -19.03 7.17
CA GLN A 753 17.50 -19.55 7.24
C GLN A 753 17.45 -21.06 7.40
N THR A 754 17.96 -21.78 6.40
CA THR A 754 18.09 -23.24 6.46
C THR A 754 19.27 -23.64 7.36
N PRO A 755 19.28 -24.87 7.90
CA PRO A 755 20.47 -25.44 8.54
C PRO A 755 21.73 -25.28 7.69
N LEU A 756 21.62 -25.44 6.36
CA LEU A 756 22.75 -25.33 5.43
C LEU A 756 23.34 -23.91 5.41
N MET A 757 22.48 -22.88 5.39
CA MET A 757 22.92 -21.49 5.45
C MET A 757 23.62 -21.15 6.76
N LEU A 758 23.08 -21.63 7.89
CA LEU A 758 23.63 -21.37 9.21
C LEU A 758 24.97 -22.10 9.42
N ALA A 759 25.05 -23.37 9.01
CA ALA A 759 26.29 -24.15 9.05
C ALA A 759 27.38 -23.50 8.17
N ALA A 760 27.03 -23.06 6.96
CA ALA A 760 27.95 -22.33 6.07
C ALA A 760 28.40 -20.98 6.67
N ASN A 761 27.48 -20.24 7.31
CA ASN A 761 27.80 -18.99 7.98
C ASN A 761 28.74 -19.18 9.19
N ASN A 762 28.66 -20.32 9.87
CA ASN A 762 29.49 -20.65 11.02
C ASN A 762 30.77 -21.43 10.64
N GLY A 763 30.92 -21.80 9.37
CA GLY A 763 32.06 -22.57 8.87
C GLY A 763 32.07 -24.04 9.31
N PHE A 764 30.91 -24.61 9.66
CA PHE A 764 30.77 -26.02 10.04
C PHE A 764 30.77 -26.93 8.80
N ASP A 765 31.94 -27.08 8.18
CA ASP A 765 32.18 -27.83 6.94
C ASP A 765 31.73 -29.29 6.99
N GLN A 766 31.90 -29.98 8.11
CA GLN A 766 31.40 -31.36 8.28
C GLN A 766 29.86 -31.42 8.27
N ILE A 767 29.21 -30.45 8.92
CA ILE A 767 27.74 -30.34 8.93
C ILE A 767 27.21 -29.94 7.56
N VAL A 768 27.89 -29.03 6.85
CA VAL A 768 27.55 -28.66 5.45
C VAL A 768 27.60 -29.90 4.55
N ALA A 769 28.67 -30.71 4.62
CA ALA A 769 28.77 -31.93 3.85
C ALA A 769 27.62 -32.92 4.14
N LYS A 770 27.29 -33.15 5.42
CA LYS A 770 26.19 -34.02 5.82
C LYS A 770 24.83 -33.52 5.35
N LEU A 771 24.58 -32.20 5.44
CA LEU A 771 23.34 -31.58 4.97
C LEU A 771 23.17 -31.72 3.45
N ILE A 772 24.24 -31.50 2.68
CA ILE A 772 24.22 -31.70 1.21
C ILE A 772 23.91 -33.17 0.90
N LEU A 773 24.56 -34.13 1.56
CA LEU A 773 24.29 -35.56 1.39
C LEU A 773 22.86 -35.95 1.77
N ALA A 774 22.28 -35.30 2.77
CA ALA A 774 20.90 -35.50 3.20
C ALA A 774 19.86 -34.80 2.29
N GLY A 775 20.29 -34.18 1.18
CA GLY A 775 19.39 -33.53 0.22
C GLY A 775 18.94 -32.12 0.61
N ALA A 776 19.79 -31.37 1.31
CA ALA A 776 19.53 -29.95 1.55
C ALA A 776 19.41 -29.16 0.23
N GLU A 777 18.46 -28.24 0.15
CA GLU A 777 18.24 -27.37 -1.00
C GLU A 777 19.26 -26.22 -1.01
N LEU A 778 20.12 -26.17 -2.02
CA LEU A 778 21.16 -25.13 -2.14
C LEU A 778 20.63 -23.79 -2.68
N ASP A 779 19.50 -23.81 -3.40
CA ASP A 779 18.85 -22.65 -4.02
C ASP A 779 17.82 -21.98 -3.11
N TYR A 780 17.59 -22.50 -1.90
CA TYR A 780 16.76 -21.83 -0.91
C TYR A 780 17.35 -20.46 -0.56
N GLN A 781 16.51 -19.45 -0.44
CA GLN A 781 16.89 -18.09 -0.09
C GLN A 781 16.27 -17.67 1.25
N ASP A 782 17.09 -17.04 2.08
CA ASP A 782 16.65 -16.40 3.32
C ASP A 782 15.81 -15.14 3.03
N PHE A 783 15.29 -14.47 4.07
CA PHE A 783 14.47 -13.26 3.91
C PHE A 783 15.19 -12.08 3.22
N LYS A 784 16.53 -12.12 3.13
CA LYS A 784 17.36 -11.15 2.41
C LYS A 784 17.79 -11.68 1.04
N GLY A 785 17.13 -12.70 0.51
CA GLY A 785 17.49 -13.33 -0.77
C GLY A 785 18.83 -14.10 -0.73
N ARG A 786 19.43 -14.33 0.44
CA ARG A 786 20.76 -14.95 0.52
C ARG A 786 20.65 -16.47 0.54
N THR A 787 21.52 -17.13 -0.21
CA THR A 787 21.67 -18.60 -0.24
C THR A 787 22.78 -19.07 0.71
N ALA A 788 22.94 -20.39 0.86
CA ALA A 788 24.07 -20.95 1.60
C ALA A 788 25.43 -20.54 1.01
N LEU A 789 25.50 -20.32 -0.31
CA LEU A 789 26.70 -19.83 -0.99
C LEU A 789 27.04 -18.39 -0.57
N HIS A 790 26.04 -17.52 -0.44
CA HIS A 790 26.24 -16.17 0.10
C HIS A 790 26.76 -16.23 1.54
N SER A 791 26.23 -17.15 2.35
CA SER A 791 26.66 -17.34 3.74
C SER A 791 28.10 -17.83 3.86
N SER A 792 28.53 -18.83 3.09
CA SER A 792 29.92 -19.34 3.13
C SER A 792 30.94 -18.29 2.70
N VAL A 793 30.59 -17.47 1.71
CA VAL A 793 31.44 -16.38 1.24
C VAL A 793 31.51 -15.26 2.27
N ALA A 794 30.38 -14.89 2.86
CA ALA A 794 30.31 -13.84 3.88
C ALA A 794 31.06 -14.21 5.18
N SER A 795 31.09 -15.50 5.53
CA SER A 795 31.83 -16.02 6.69
C SER A 795 33.29 -16.33 6.39
N ARG A 796 33.72 -16.18 5.13
CA ARG A 796 35.07 -16.54 4.66
C ARG A 796 35.40 -18.03 4.88
N SER A 797 34.40 -18.91 4.89
CA SER A 797 34.60 -20.35 5.01
C SER A 797 34.91 -20.98 3.65
N GLN A 798 36.21 -21.09 3.34
CA GLN A 798 36.70 -21.63 2.07
C GLN A 798 36.24 -23.07 1.84
N THR A 799 36.33 -23.94 2.85
CA THR A 799 35.91 -25.35 2.73
C THR A 799 34.41 -25.47 2.43
N CYS A 800 33.56 -24.69 3.10
CA CYS A 800 32.12 -24.69 2.82
C CYS A 800 31.83 -24.17 1.41
N PHE A 801 32.53 -23.12 0.98
CA PHE A 801 32.41 -22.59 -0.38
C PHE A 801 32.76 -23.65 -1.42
N GLU A 802 33.88 -24.35 -1.26
CA GLU A 802 34.31 -25.42 -2.17
C GLU A 802 33.35 -26.62 -2.20
N GLN A 803 32.77 -27.00 -1.06
CA GLN A 803 31.76 -28.05 -1.01
C GLN A 803 30.49 -27.66 -1.79
N LEU A 804 30.06 -26.41 -1.67
CA LEU A 804 28.89 -25.89 -2.39
C LEU A 804 29.15 -25.75 -3.91
N THR A 805 30.37 -25.35 -4.31
CA THR A 805 30.72 -25.17 -5.74
C THR A 805 30.87 -26.50 -6.49
N LYS A 806 31.23 -27.58 -5.79
CA LYS A 806 31.33 -28.94 -6.37
C LYS A 806 29.97 -29.60 -6.59
N HIS A 807 28.88 -29.04 -6.07
CA HIS A 807 27.55 -29.63 -6.22
C HIS A 807 26.96 -29.36 -7.61
N GLN A 808 26.25 -30.35 -8.16
CA GLN A 808 25.67 -30.27 -9.52
C GLN A 808 24.71 -29.08 -9.73
N GLN A 809 24.10 -28.55 -8.65
CA GLN A 809 23.17 -27.42 -8.72
C GLN A 809 23.87 -26.05 -8.71
N PHE A 810 25.18 -25.99 -8.51
CA PHE A 810 25.94 -24.75 -8.38
C PHE A 810 25.70 -23.73 -9.52
N PRO A 811 25.67 -24.12 -10.82
CA PRO A 811 25.45 -23.18 -11.92
C PRO A 811 24.08 -22.45 -11.87
N ARG A 812 23.09 -23.04 -11.18
CA ARG A 812 21.79 -22.41 -10.93
C ARG A 812 21.84 -21.50 -9.70
N VAL A 813 22.48 -21.96 -8.62
CA VAL A 813 22.54 -21.27 -7.34
C VAL A 813 23.33 -19.97 -7.43
N ILE A 814 24.41 -19.93 -8.22
CA ILE A 814 25.28 -18.76 -8.37
C ILE A 814 24.56 -17.54 -8.98
N LYS A 815 23.49 -17.76 -9.75
CA LYS A 815 22.71 -16.72 -10.42
C LYS A 815 21.69 -16.04 -9.50
N LEU A 816 21.47 -16.58 -8.30
CA LEU A 816 20.49 -16.04 -7.35
C LEU A 816 21.03 -14.76 -6.71
N LEU A 817 20.18 -13.75 -6.60
CA LEU A 817 20.52 -12.43 -6.07
C LEU A 817 19.93 -12.25 -4.67
N SER A 818 20.62 -11.48 -3.83
CA SER A 818 20.06 -11.00 -2.57
C SER A 818 18.92 -9.99 -2.79
N SER A 819 18.24 -9.58 -1.71
CA SER A 819 17.13 -8.61 -1.73
C SER A 819 17.52 -7.24 -2.30
N ASN A 820 18.81 -6.94 -2.32
CA ASN A 820 19.38 -5.70 -2.83
C ASN A 820 19.89 -5.87 -4.27
N GLU A 821 19.41 -6.89 -4.99
CA GLU A 821 19.92 -7.32 -6.31
C GLU A 821 21.42 -7.67 -6.34
N ALA A 822 22.10 -7.66 -5.20
CA ALA A 822 23.51 -7.98 -5.10
C ALA A 822 23.75 -9.49 -5.28
N ASN A 823 24.64 -9.85 -6.19
CA ASN A 823 25.08 -11.23 -6.43
C ASN A 823 26.10 -11.72 -5.37
N VAL A 824 26.54 -12.98 -5.48
CA VAL A 824 27.51 -13.56 -4.55
C VAL A 824 28.88 -12.87 -4.57
N LEU A 825 29.31 -12.31 -5.72
CA LEU A 825 30.58 -11.60 -5.84
C LEU A 825 30.57 -10.27 -5.07
N HIS A 826 29.46 -9.53 -5.09
CA HIS A 826 29.28 -8.36 -4.19
C HIS A 826 29.48 -8.76 -2.73
N THR A 827 28.96 -9.92 -2.33
CA THR A 827 29.11 -10.43 -0.96
C THR A 827 30.56 -10.82 -0.65
N ALA A 828 31.28 -11.42 -1.61
CA ALA A 828 32.70 -11.78 -1.49
C ALA A 828 33.58 -10.55 -1.30
N VAL A 829 33.38 -9.53 -2.14
CA VAL A 829 34.07 -8.24 -2.07
C VAL A 829 33.81 -7.58 -0.72
N ARG A 830 32.56 -7.50 -0.28
CA ARG A 830 32.20 -6.90 1.02
C ARG A 830 32.84 -7.62 2.21
N ALA A 831 33.06 -8.93 2.12
CA ALA A 831 33.72 -9.73 3.15
C ALA A 831 35.26 -9.70 3.04
N GLY A 832 35.81 -9.11 1.98
CA GLY A 832 37.24 -9.15 1.67
C GLY A 832 37.75 -10.56 1.37
N ASN A 833 36.87 -11.48 0.94
CA ASN A 833 37.18 -12.90 0.75
C ASN A 833 37.94 -13.12 -0.58
N TYR A 834 39.25 -12.84 -0.60
CA TYR A 834 40.07 -12.88 -1.82
C TYR A 834 39.96 -14.22 -2.57
N PRO A 835 40.09 -15.40 -1.93
CA PRO A 835 40.00 -16.68 -2.66
C PRO A 835 38.65 -16.88 -3.37
N ALA A 836 37.55 -16.48 -2.73
CA ALA A 836 36.23 -16.55 -3.35
C ALA A 836 36.08 -15.53 -4.48
N VAL A 837 36.58 -14.30 -4.32
CA VAL A 837 36.59 -13.27 -5.38
C VAL A 837 37.37 -13.77 -6.59
N GLU A 838 38.57 -14.29 -6.38
CA GLU A 838 39.42 -14.82 -7.45
C GLU A 838 38.73 -15.97 -8.19
N TYR A 839 38.19 -16.94 -7.47
CA TYR A 839 37.46 -18.05 -8.09
C TYR A 839 36.24 -17.56 -8.89
N LEU A 840 35.42 -16.69 -8.30
CA LEU A 840 34.19 -16.20 -8.92
C LEU A 840 34.47 -15.33 -10.15
N ALA A 841 35.41 -14.39 -10.06
CA ALA A 841 35.78 -13.54 -11.19
C ALA A 841 36.40 -14.33 -12.35
N ASN A 842 37.17 -15.38 -12.06
CA ASN A 842 37.82 -16.21 -13.08
C ASN A 842 36.84 -17.13 -13.82
N ASN A 843 35.88 -17.71 -13.09
CA ASN A 843 34.99 -18.72 -13.64
C ASN A 843 33.62 -18.17 -14.06
N TYR A 844 33.23 -16.99 -13.54
CA TYR A 844 31.94 -16.35 -13.74
C TYR A 844 32.10 -14.82 -13.92
N PRO A 845 32.81 -14.38 -14.97
CA PRO A 845 33.12 -12.97 -15.20
C PRO A 845 31.88 -12.09 -15.37
N GLU A 846 30.74 -12.66 -15.78
CA GLU A 846 29.47 -11.94 -15.91
C GLU A 846 29.02 -11.28 -14.60
N LEU A 847 29.40 -11.85 -13.45
CA LEU A 847 29.05 -11.33 -12.12
C LEU A 847 29.72 -9.99 -11.80
N VAL A 848 30.85 -9.69 -12.46
CA VAL A 848 31.66 -8.48 -12.23
C VAL A 848 30.97 -7.23 -12.78
N SER A 849 30.18 -7.39 -13.84
CA SER A 849 29.47 -6.27 -14.50
C SER A 849 28.06 -6.02 -13.95
N ALA A 850 27.53 -6.93 -13.15
CA ALA A 850 26.18 -6.83 -12.59
C ALA A 850 26.10 -5.70 -11.56
N LYS A 851 25.01 -4.93 -11.60
CA LYS A 851 24.73 -3.86 -10.65
C LYS A 851 23.78 -4.34 -9.56
N ASP A 852 23.95 -3.82 -8.36
CA ASP A 852 22.97 -3.95 -7.27
C ASP A 852 21.87 -2.87 -7.35
N ASP A 853 20.97 -2.87 -6.35
CA ASP A 853 19.87 -1.92 -6.20
C ASP A 853 20.31 -0.45 -6.08
N ARG A 854 21.58 -0.20 -5.76
CA ARG A 854 22.20 1.13 -5.68
C ARG A 854 22.95 1.48 -6.96
N GLY A 855 22.87 0.65 -8.00
CA GLY A 855 23.57 0.83 -9.26
C GLY A 855 25.08 0.62 -9.18
N GLY A 856 25.58 0.04 -8.08
CA GLY A 856 26.99 -0.24 -7.84
C GLY A 856 27.38 -1.64 -8.32
N THR A 857 28.55 -1.78 -8.94
CA THR A 857 29.13 -3.06 -9.33
C THR A 857 30.05 -3.62 -8.21
N PRO A 858 30.44 -4.91 -8.25
CA PRO A 858 31.46 -5.43 -7.35
C PRO A 858 32.79 -4.66 -7.39
N ILE A 859 33.17 -4.09 -8.54
CA ILE A 859 34.35 -3.24 -8.69
C ILE A 859 34.18 -1.95 -7.89
N ASP A 860 33.05 -1.26 -8.05
CA ASP A 860 32.74 -0.02 -7.34
C ASP A 860 32.82 -0.24 -5.83
N TRP A 861 32.24 -1.35 -5.35
CA TRP A 861 32.28 -1.72 -3.94
C TRP A 861 33.67 -2.14 -3.45
N ALA A 862 34.51 -2.77 -4.29
CA ALA A 862 35.88 -3.12 -3.94
C ALA A 862 36.71 -1.85 -3.69
N ILE A 863 36.62 -0.88 -4.59
CA ILE A 863 37.27 0.43 -4.46
C ILE A 863 36.77 1.17 -3.21
N PHE A 864 35.44 1.17 -2.99
CA PHE A 864 34.83 1.81 -1.82
C PHE A 864 35.29 1.18 -0.50
N TYR A 865 35.25 -0.15 -0.36
CA TYR A 865 35.65 -0.81 0.88
C TYR A 865 37.16 -0.79 1.13
N SER A 866 37.97 -0.75 0.06
CA SER A 866 39.40 -0.54 0.16
C SER A 866 39.72 0.87 0.68
N SER A 867 39.09 1.91 0.12
CA SER A 867 39.31 3.30 0.56
C SER A 867 38.75 3.59 1.97
N THR A 868 37.67 2.93 2.37
CA THR A 868 37.01 3.09 3.69
C THR A 868 37.25 1.92 4.64
N HIS A 869 38.36 1.19 4.49
CA HIS A 869 38.60 -0.08 5.20
C HIS A 869 38.47 0.03 6.73
N LYS A 870 38.95 1.12 7.34
CA LYS A 870 38.88 1.30 8.81
C LYS A 870 37.44 1.43 9.29
N GLU A 871 36.64 2.22 8.61
CA GLU A 871 35.22 2.45 8.88
C GLU A 871 34.41 1.18 8.62
N HIS A 872 34.65 0.52 7.49
CA HIS A 872 34.01 -0.74 7.12
C HIS A 872 34.31 -1.84 8.13
N ARG A 873 35.58 -1.97 8.57
CA ARG A 873 35.99 -2.92 9.61
C ARG A 873 35.26 -2.68 10.93
N LYS A 874 35.14 -1.42 11.35
CA LYS A 874 34.37 -1.06 12.56
C LYS A 874 32.89 -1.44 12.41
N ALA A 875 32.28 -1.14 11.26
CA ALA A 875 30.88 -1.46 10.98
C ALA A 875 30.61 -2.97 10.97
N MET A 876 31.51 -3.77 10.39
CA MET A 876 31.39 -5.23 10.34
C MET A 876 31.67 -5.87 11.71
N ALA A 877 32.62 -5.35 12.49
CA ALA A 877 32.90 -5.80 13.84
C ALA A 877 31.72 -5.57 14.80
N LYS A 878 30.98 -4.45 14.66
CA LYS A 878 29.74 -4.19 15.42
C LYS A 878 28.70 -5.31 15.24
N ASN A 879 28.73 -5.99 14.10
CA ASN A 879 27.84 -7.10 13.76
C ASN A 879 28.48 -8.48 13.98
N GLY A 880 29.63 -8.56 14.66
CA GLY A 880 30.33 -9.81 14.95
C GLY A 880 30.90 -10.53 13.73
N ARG A 881 31.14 -9.81 12.61
CA ARG A 881 31.62 -10.41 11.36
C ARG A 881 33.13 -10.24 11.18
N GLN A 882 33.79 -11.32 10.77
CA GLN A 882 35.17 -11.27 10.30
C GLN A 882 35.20 -10.74 8.86
N ILE A 883 36.18 -9.89 8.55
CA ILE A 883 36.46 -9.42 7.19
C ILE A 883 37.95 -9.57 6.88
N GLY A 884 38.29 -9.47 5.59
CA GLY A 884 39.68 -9.47 5.15
C GLY A 884 40.48 -8.29 5.68
N ASP A 885 41.80 -8.43 5.68
CA ASP A 885 42.70 -7.33 6.02
C ASP A 885 42.80 -6.30 4.89
N TYR A 886 43.46 -5.17 5.17
CA TYR A 886 43.60 -4.10 4.19
C TYR A 886 44.30 -4.56 2.90
N LYS A 887 45.26 -5.48 3.02
CA LYS A 887 46.02 -5.99 1.88
C LYS A 887 45.13 -6.85 0.98
N GLU A 888 44.29 -7.71 1.55
CA GLU A 888 43.31 -8.49 0.80
C GLU A 888 42.33 -7.59 0.04
N PHE A 889 41.87 -6.47 0.63
CA PHE A 889 41.02 -5.50 -0.08
C PHE A 889 41.76 -4.80 -1.22
N GLN A 890 43.06 -4.49 -1.06
CA GLN A 890 43.89 -3.95 -2.14
C GLN A 890 44.08 -4.98 -3.26
N GLU A 891 44.34 -6.24 -2.92
CA GLU A 891 44.50 -7.34 -3.88
C GLU A 891 43.19 -7.62 -4.64
N ILE A 892 42.04 -7.60 -3.95
CA ILE A 892 40.70 -7.69 -4.58
C ILE A 892 40.47 -6.53 -5.54
N THR A 893 40.78 -5.30 -5.11
CA THR A 893 40.60 -4.11 -5.95
C THR A 893 41.47 -4.23 -7.20
N TRP A 894 42.76 -4.52 -7.02
CA TRP A 894 43.70 -4.69 -8.12
C TRP A 894 43.26 -5.79 -9.08
N LEU A 895 42.91 -6.98 -8.56
CA LEU A 895 42.44 -8.11 -9.36
C LEU A 895 41.24 -7.75 -10.25
N LEU A 896 40.26 -7.04 -9.69
CA LEU A 896 39.05 -6.69 -10.43
C LEU A 896 39.29 -5.52 -11.41
N THR A 897 40.07 -4.50 -11.04
CA THR A 897 40.36 -3.35 -11.91
C THR A 897 41.35 -3.67 -13.03
N ASP A 898 42.34 -4.53 -12.77
CA ASP A 898 43.37 -4.93 -13.74
C ASP A 898 42.79 -5.83 -14.84
N ARG A 899 41.89 -6.74 -14.45
CA ARG A 899 41.28 -7.71 -15.37
C ARG A 899 40.06 -7.19 -16.12
N PHE A 900 39.36 -6.22 -15.55
CA PHE A 900 38.16 -5.62 -16.14
C PHE A 900 38.26 -4.09 -16.18
N PRO A 901 39.31 -3.53 -16.81
CA PRO A 901 39.56 -2.09 -16.82
C PRO A 901 38.40 -1.30 -17.47
N GLU A 902 37.68 -1.91 -18.40
CA GLU A 902 36.52 -1.32 -19.10
C GLU A 902 35.29 -1.10 -18.20
N LEU A 903 35.23 -1.74 -17.03
CA LEU A 903 34.12 -1.64 -16.09
C LEU A 903 34.38 -0.64 -14.96
N VAL A 904 35.59 -0.07 -14.89
CA VAL A 904 35.94 0.97 -13.92
C VAL A 904 35.30 2.28 -14.37
N LYS A 905 34.35 2.83 -13.59
CA LYS A 905 33.78 4.15 -13.88
C LYS A 905 34.91 5.18 -13.91
N GLU A 906 35.01 5.96 -15.00
CA GLU A 906 35.70 7.26 -14.94
C GLU A 906 34.99 8.06 -13.85
N ALA A 907 35.70 8.35 -12.76
CA ALA A 907 35.14 9.04 -11.62
C ALA A 907 34.70 10.45 -12.03
N THR A 908 33.41 10.66 -12.30
CA THR A 908 32.79 11.97 -12.17
C THR A 908 32.41 12.14 -10.70
N PRO A 909 33.00 13.12 -10.00
CA PRO A 909 32.61 13.43 -8.64
C PRO A 909 31.29 14.20 -8.68
N ASP A 910 30.19 13.56 -8.23
CA ASP A 910 28.98 14.22 -7.74
C ASP A 910 28.42 13.43 -6.54
#